data_AF-A0A3D8IV02-F1
#
_entry.id   AF-A0A3D8IV02-F1
#
_cell.length_a   1.000
_cell.length_b   1.000
_cell.length_c   1.000
_cell.angle_alpha   90.00
_cell.angle_beta   90.00
_cell.angle_gamma   90.00
#
_symmetry.space_group_name_H-M   'P 1'
#
loop_
_entity.id
_entity.type
_entity.pdbx_description
1 polymer ?
#
loop_
_entity_poly.entity_id
_entity_poly.type
_entity_poly.pdbx_seq_one_letter_code
_entity_poly.pdbx_strand_id
1 'polypeptide(L)'
;MAMGKLSSLGVGSNVLNYDVIEKLKKADEKAMIEPIDKKMKDNIEKQAELSGIIGMLNGMRGSAQSLSDYSTYIGRKVNVLGDAVRATANAGVPIQDINIEVKQIAKNDINEVGTKFEDRNSVFCEEDTTLAFYARGQYFKIPIKAGTTLGEVAQLVTDKSGGNAVGVVMKTGGANPYQLMINSKQTGEENKIYFGSTLQSDEIASGPQELGEGDLELVLKDVNGLDQSVIVTMPKTEENAKSSHNARALKEAIKKAIEENAELSELLGSDINIGVGLGGKSLVINDRRGYQIQVFGNKAKEIGFKKTETPVENLVTSSSAVEGGKLTGNININGIPLNLAEFTQSKNTGEQNAQAIAQAINNIAGVYAYVNDKGGLVINSDSGEVYIKTEDEASRENLKKLGLSEGTFAQYSKTQEQTFKLKNIQSAQDAELIYNGVSITRGSNTINDIVAGVNLELVSTTPEGSPATVSITADNETIIEDIKGFVEKYNELMPKLAEVTRYDPDTQTAGIFNGVSFIRMIRSSVNKIFSMSSGSGLEIQSLIKYGLSIDDNSKMSFDESKLRSALSANPDAVREFFIGMDKTVLGKETRVGGVFRVLNEDLDSMVKGSNSTLKLYEQSLTRDDKRLREDRKRTMERLNARYDSMAERFAAYDSQIAKTDNSFKSVQMMINQATKGK
;
A
#
# COMPACT_ATOMS: atom_id res chain seq x y z
N MET A 1 79.12 -59.73 8.53
CA MET A 1 78.44 -60.21 7.30
C MET A 1 78.15 -61.70 7.45
N ALA A 2 76.89 -62.08 7.58
CA ALA A 2 76.45 -63.47 7.47
C ALA A 2 75.14 -63.48 6.67
N MET A 3 75.33 -63.67 5.36
CA MET A 3 74.38 -64.04 4.30
C MET A 3 72.92 -63.53 4.37
N GLY A 4 72.75 -62.28 3.95
CA GLY A 4 71.57 -61.83 3.22
C GLY A 4 72.01 -61.15 1.93
N LYS A 5 72.58 -61.90 0.98
CA LYS A 5 72.87 -61.36 -0.36
C LYS A 5 71.55 -61.34 -1.12
N LEU A 6 70.99 -60.15 -1.36
CA LEU A 6 69.98 -59.95 -2.40
C LEU A 6 70.56 -60.51 -3.71
N SER A 7 70.03 -61.64 -4.18
CA SER A 7 70.61 -62.44 -5.26
C SER A 7 70.37 -61.85 -6.65
N SER A 8 69.47 -60.88 -6.79
CA SER A 8 69.23 -60.12 -8.02
C SER A 8 68.26 -58.96 -7.76
N LEU A 9 68.60 -57.75 -8.23
CA LEU A 9 67.64 -56.65 -8.42
C LEU A 9 66.95 -56.86 -9.78
N GLY A 10 66.01 -57.81 -9.84
CA GLY A 10 65.22 -58.06 -11.03
C GLY A 10 64.08 -57.06 -11.16
N VAL A 11 64.06 -56.27 -12.24
CA VAL A 11 62.90 -55.47 -12.64
C VAL A 11 62.07 -56.31 -13.62
N GLY A 12 60.80 -56.58 -13.30
CA GLY A 12 59.87 -57.29 -14.21
C GLY A 12 59.84 -58.81 -14.08
N SER A 13 60.00 -59.36 -12.87
CA SER A 13 60.04 -60.81 -12.60
C SER A 13 58.70 -61.57 -12.77
N ASN A 14 57.62 -60.90 -13.19
CA ASN A 14 56.30 -61.49 -13.43
C ASN A 14 55.75 -61.08 -14.81
N VAL A 15 54.91 -61.94 -15.40
CA VAL A 15 54.23 -61.66 -16.68
C VAL A 15 53.18 -60.56 -16.49
N LEU A 16 53.09 -59.64 -17.45
CA LEU A 16 52.08 -58.59 -17.47
C LEU A 16 50.68 -59.21 -17.58
N ASN A 17 49.78 -58.86 -16.67
CA ASN A 17 48.36 -59.24 -16.71
C ASN A 17 47.47 -58.02 -16.44
N TYR A 18 46.16 -58.18 -16.65
CA TYR A 18 45.19 -57.10 -16.48
C TYR A 18 45.18 -56.54 -15.05
N ASP A 19 45.30 -57.40 -14.03
CA ASP A 19 45.34 -57.01 -12.61
C ASP A 19 46.52 -56.09 -12.28
N VAL A 20 47.68 -56.31 -12.91
CA VAL A 20 48.87 -55.46 -12.74
C VAL A 20 48.64 -54.09 -13.38
N ILE A 21 48.00 -54.03 -14.54
CA ILE A 21 47.65 -52.77 -15.21
C ILE A 21 46.67 -51.96 -14.34
N GLU A 22 45.67 -52.61 -13.75
CA GLU A 22 44.71 -51.95 -12.85
C GLU A 22 45.39 -51.45 -11.56
N LYS A 23 46.30 -52.22 -10.97
CA LYS A 23 47.08 -51.78 -9.80
C LYS A 23 47.96 -50.57 -10.12
N LEU A 24 48.60 -50.55 -11.29
CA LEU A 24 49.38 -49.40 -11.75
C LEU A 24 48.48 -48.18 -11.97
N LYS A 25 47.30 -48.37 -12.57
CA LYS A 25 46.31 -47.30 -12.73
C LYS A 25 45.92 -46.69 -11.40
N LYS A 26 45.56 -47.50 -10.41
CA LYS A 26 45.21 -47.03 -9.06
C LYS A 26 46.37 -46.32 -8.37
N ALA A 27 47.62 -46.78 -8.55
CA ALA A 27 48.80 -46.12 -7.98
C ALA A 27 49.05 -44.75 -8.63
N ASP A 28 48.90 -44.64 -9.95
CA ASP A 28 49.03 -43.37 -10.67
C ASP A 28 47.86 -42.43 -10.36
N GLU A 29 46.62 -42.93 -10.25
CA GLU A 29 45.46 -42.16 -9.77
C GLU A 29 45.76 -41.59 -8.38
N LYS A 30 46.27 -42.44 -7.47
CA LYS A 30 46.66 -42.02 -6.13
C LYS A 30 47.70 -40.90 -6.15
N ALA A 31 48.77 -41.05 -6.92
CA ALA A 31 49.86 -40.08 -6.95
C ALA A 31 49.49 -38.76 -7.63
N MET A 32 48.62 -38.80 -8.65
CA MET A 32 48.32 -37.64 -9.50
C MET A 32 47.00 -36.94 -9.14
N ILE A 33 45.98 -37.68 -8.71
CA ILE A 33 44.63 -37.15 -8.45
C ILE A 33 44.44 -36.79 -6.98
N GLU A 34 44.89 -37.61 -6.02
CA GLU A 34 44.70 -37.31 -4.57
C GLU A 34 45.24 -35.93 -4.15
N PRO A 35 46.40 -35.44 -4.63
CA PRO A 35 46.87 -34.09 -4.29
C PRO A 35 45.94 -32.99 -4.82
N ILE A 36 45.30 -33.19 -5.97
CA ILE A 36 44.33 -32.25 -6.54
C ILE A 36 43.04 -32.31 -5.73
N ASP A 37 42.55 -33.51 -5.42
CA ASP A 37 41.35 -33.71 -4.58
C ASP A 37 41.52 -33.09 -3.19
N LYS A 38 42.72 -33.21 -2.59
CA LYS A 38 43.04 -32.54 -1.33
C LYS A 38 42.97 -31.02 -1.45
N LYS A 39 43.59 -30.43 -2.48
CA LYS A 39 43.51 -28.97 -2.72
C LYS A 39 42.08 -28.49 -2.97
N MET A 40 41.27 -29.30 -3.67
CA MET A 40 39.85 -29.01 -3.88
C MET A 40 39.09 -29.02 -2.56
N LYS A 41 39.30 -30.04 -1.72
CA LYS A 41 38.68 -30.13 -0.38
C LYS A 41 39.07 -28.92 0.49
N ASP A 42 40.36 -28.59 0.55
CA ASP A 42 40.85 -27.43 1.31
C ASP A 42 40.25 -26.12 0.79
N ASN A 43 40.06 -25.97 -0.53
CA ASN A 43 39.42 -24.79 -1.12
C ASN A 43 37.94 -24.69 -0.73
N ILE A 44 37.19 -25.80 -0.82
CA ILE A 44 35.78 -25.85 -0.41
C ILE A 44 35.63 -25.48 1.07
N GLU A 45 36.49 -26.01 1.93
CA GLU A 45 36.51 -25.67 3.36
C GLU A 45 36.82 -24.19 3.58
N LYS A 46 37.81 -23.63 2.88
CA LYS A 46 38.07 -22.18 2.89
C LYS A 46 36.86 -21.37 2.43
N GLN A 47 36.15 -21.79 1.39
CA GLN A 47 34.96 -21.06 0.94
C GLN A 47 33.85 -21.08 2.01
N ALA A 48 33.61 -22.22 2.65
CA ALA A 48 32.63 -22.34 3.72
C ALA A 48 32.99 -21.47 4.92
N GLU A 49 34.25 -21.54 5.37
CA GLU A 49 34.76 -20.78 6.51
C GLU A 49 34.80 -19.28 6.25
N LEU A 50 35.23 -18.87 5.05
CA LEU A 50 35.20 -17.47 4.63
C LEU A 50 33.77 -16.92 4.58
N SER A 51 32.83 -17.69 4.04
CA SER A 51 31.42 -17.30 4.00
C SER A 51 30.86 -17.08 5.41
N GLY A 52 31.19 -17.97 6.36
CA GLY A 52 30.86 -17.81 7.77
C GLY A 52 31.42 -16.51 8.38
N ILE A 53 32.70 -16.23 8.15
CA ILE A 53 33.36 -15.00 8.61
C ILE A 53 32.70 -13.75 7.99
N ILE A 54 32.42 -13.77 6.68
CA ILE A 54 31.72 -12.68 5.98
C ILE A 54 30.33 -12.47 6.59
N GLY A 55 29.60 -13.54 6.90
CA GLY A 55 28.30 -13.49 7.57
C GLY A 55 28.39 -12.81 8.95
N MET A 56 29.33 -13.24 9.78
CA MET A 56 29.56 -12.65 11.12
C MET A 56 29.98 -11.17 11.04
N LEU A 57 30.87 -10.82 10.13
CA LEU A 57 31.29 -9.43 9.90
C LEU A 57 30.15 -8.55 9.38
N ASN A 58 29.29 -9.07 8.50
CA ASN A 58 28.10 -8.34 8.06
C ASN A 58 27.10 -8.12 9.21
N GLY A 59 26.94 -9.10 10.11
CA GLY A 59 26.12 -8.95 11.31
C GLY A 59 26.66 -7.85 12.22
N MET A 60 27.96 -7.89 12.52
CA MET A 60 28.64 -6.86 13.30
C MET A 60 28.56 -5.47 12.64
N ARG A 61 28.69 -5.42 11.31
CA ARG A 61 28.53 -4.20 10.52
C ARG A 61 27.13 -3.62 10.64
N GLY A 62 26.08 -4.43 10.68
CA GLY A 62 24.70 -3.97 10.88
C GLY A 62 24.55 -3.13 12.16
N SER A 63 25.03 -3.65 13.29
CA SER A 63 25.03 -2.90 14.56
C SER A 63 25.93 -1.67 14.51
N ALA A 64 27.15 -1.79 13.95
CA ALA A 64 28.05 -0.64 13.80
C ALA A 64 27.46 0.47 12.91
N GLN A 65 26.72 0.09 11.86
CA GLN A 65 26.03 1.01 10.97
C GLN A 65 24.91 1.77 11.71
N SER A 66 24.04 1.06 12.45
CA SER A 66 22.99 1.68 13.26
C SER A 66 23.56 2.66 14.28
N LEU A 67 24.61 2.23 15.00
CA LEU A 67 25.31 3.05 15.98
C LEU A 67 26.13 4.19 15.35
N SER A 68 26.39 4.14 14.05
CA SER A 68 27.04 5.24 13.31
C SER A 68 26.06 6.27 12.75
N ASP A 69 24.75 5.99 12.78
CA ASP A 69 23.71 6.88 12.26
C ASP A 69 23.28 7.90 13.31
N TYR A 70 23.20 9.16 12.90
CA TYR A 70 22.69 10.25 13.73
C TYR A 70 21.23 10.04 14.15
N SER A 71 20.40 9.44 13.27
CA SER A 71 18.98 9.25 13.51
C SER A 71 18.68 8.40 14.76
N THR A 72 19.56 7.43 15.05
CA THR A 72 19.50 6.57 16.25
C THR A 72 19.54 7.38 17.55
N TYR A 73 20.36 8.44 17.60
CA TYR A 73 20.56 9.26 18.81
C TYR A 73 19.49 10.34 19.00
N ILE A 74 18.75 10.66 17.95
CA ILE A 74 17.59 11.54 18.01
C ILE A 74 16.27 10.76 17.92
N GLY A 75 16.32 9.44 18.06
CA GLY A 75 15.15 8.56 18.15
C GLY A 75 14.21 8.97 19.28
N ARG A 76 12.93 8.67 19.09
CA ARG A 76 11.87 9.01 20.04
C ARG A 76 11.03 7.79 20.40
N LYS A 77 10.86 7.62 21.71
CA LYS A 77 9.95 6.65 22.28
C LYS A 77 8.68 7.37 22.69
N VAL A 78 7.54 6.83 22.29
CA VAL A 78 6.24 7.38 22.65
C VAL A 78 5.56 6.42 23.62
N ASN A 79 5.15 6.94 24.77
CA ASN A 79 4.33 6.23 25.73
C ASN A 79 2.97 6.94 25.81
N VAL A 80 1.89 6.20 25.63
CA VAL A 80 0.53 6.74 25.73
C VAL A 80 -0.14 6.20 26.97
N LEU A 81 -0.58 7.09 27.85
CA LEU A 81 -1.42 6.76 29.00
C LEU A 81 -2.89 6.85 28.58
N GLY A 82 -3.58 5.70 28.60
CA GLY A 82 -4.97 5.53 28.18
C GLY A 82 -5.09 4.82 26.82
N ASP A 83 -6.30 4.34 26.54
CA ASP A 83 -6.57 3.48 25.36
C ASP A 83 -7.23 4.24 24.20
N ALA A 84 -7.60 5.50 24.41
CA ALA A 84 -8.37 6.31 23.46
C ALA A 84 -7.54 6.81 22.27
N VAL A 85 -6.21 6.87 22.42
CA VAL A 85 -5.29 7.41 21.43
C VAL A 85 -4.09 6.48 21.27
N ARG A 86 -3.59 6.35 20.05
CA ARG A 86 -2.25 5.82 19.77
C ARG A 86 -1.41 6.91 19.14
N ALA A 87 -0.13 6.90 19.40
CA ALA A 87 0.76 7.94 18.90
C ALA A 87 2.13 7.38 18.51
N THR A 88 2.71 7.97 17.47
CA THR A 88 4.11 7.77 17.10
C THR A 88 4.77 9.12 16.87
N ALA A 89 6.10 9.17 17.04
CA ALA A 89 6.88 10.36 16.82
C ALA A 89 8.11 10.00 15.99
N ASN A 90 8.41 10.82 14.99
CA ASN A 90 9.62 10.71 14.20
C ASN A 90 10.84 11.14 15.04
N ALA A 91 12.01 10.67 14.62
CA ALA A 91 13.27 11.11 15.20
C ALA A 91 13.41 12.64 15.13
N GLY A 92 13.89 13.25 16.21
CA GLY A 92 14.12 14.70 16.31
C GLY A 92 12.91 15.53 16.76
N VAL A 93 11.70 14.97 16.85
CA VAL A 93 10.55 15.65 17.47
C VAL A 93 10.93 16.10 18.89
N PRO A 94 10.56 17.30 19.37
CA PRO A 94 10.87 17.71 20.74
C PRO A 94 10.30 16.75 21.79
N ILE A 95 11.06 16.55 22.88
CA ILE A 95 10.59 15.82 24.06
C ILE A 95 9.52 16.67 24.76
N GLN A 96 8.36 16.09 24.99
CA GLN A 96 7.22 16.78 25.61
C GLN A 96 6.13 15.79 26.00
N ASP A 97 5.27 16.21 26.92
CA ASP A 97 3.99 15.57 27.18
C ASP A 97 2.87 16.33 26.49
N ILE A 98 1.95 15.59 25.88
CA ILE A 98 0.80 16.12 25.15
C ILE A 98 -0.47 15.56 25.78
N ASN A 99 -1.36 16.45 26.22
CA ASN A 99 -2.68 16.08 26.71
C ASN A 99 -3.69 16.15 25.55
N ILE A 100 -4.36 15.03 25.31
CA ILE A 100 -5.34 14.87 24.24
C ILE A 100 -6.67 14.45 24.86
N GLU A 101 -7.68 15.31 24.76
CA GLU A 101 -9.06 14.94 25.07
C GLU A 101 -9.80 14.67 23.76
N VAL A 102 -10.32 13.46 23.57
CA VAL A 102 -11.08 13.09 22.37
C VAL A 102 -12.57 13.22 22.69
N LYS A 103 -13.21 14.26 22.16
CA LYS A 103 -14.65 14.51 22.34
C LYS A 103 -15.49 13.70 21.39
N GLN A 104 -15.00 13.54 20.15
CA GLN A 104 -15.69 12.85 19.08
C GLN A 104 -14.70 12.18 18.14
N ILE A 105 -15.04 10.99 17.65
CA ILE A 105 -14.30 10.33 16.57
C ILE A 105 -14.94 10.63 15.21
N ALA A 106 -14.10 10.71 14.17
CA ALA A 106 -14.55 10.85 12.80
C ALA A 106 -15.26 9.57 12.37
N LYS A 107 -16.40 9.71 11.70
CA LYS A 107 -17.19 8.59 11.17
C LYS A 107 -17.48 8.80 9.70
N ASN A 108 -17.67 7.70 9.00
CA ASN A 108 -18.12 7.68 7.61
C ASN A 108 -19.66 7.61 7.57
N ASP A 109 -20.22 7.87 6.40
CA ASP A 109 -21.66 7.85 6.19
C ASP A 109 -22.12 6.42 5.86
N ILE A 110 -23.21 5.98 6.48
CA ILE A 110 -23.80 4.65 6.26
C ILE A 110 -25.30 4.81 6.06
N ASN A 111 -25.79 4.37 4.90
CA ASN A 111 -27.18 4.55 4.51
C ASN A 111 -27.80 3.23 4.03
N GLU A 112 -29.00 2.90 4.53
CA GLU A 112 -29.87 1.88 3.97
C GLU A 112 -30.67 2.47 2.81
N VAL A 113 -30.75 1.73 1.70
CA VAL A 113 -31.49 2.12 0.49
C VAL A 113 -32.44 1.00 0.08
N GLY A 114 -33.72 1.32 -0.05
CA GLY A 114 -34.79 0.43 -0.48
C GLY A 114 -35.24 -0.55 0.61
N THR A 115 -36.11 -1.47 0.23
CA THR A 115 -36.62 -2.52 1.11
C THR A 115 -35.60 -3.63 1.33
N LYS A 116 -35.93 -4.59 2.20
CA LYS A 116 -35.16 -5.82 2.35
C LYS A 116 -35.56 -6.87 1.32
N PHE A 117 -34.58 -7.65 0.86
CA PHE A 117 -34.70 -8.66 -0.18
C PHE A 117 -34.33 -10.07 0.33
N GLU A 118 -34.85 -11.10 -0.34
CA GLU A 118 -34.60 -12.50 -0.02
C GLU A 118 -33.20 -12.95 -0.43
N ASP A 119 -32.69 -12.47 -1.57
CA ASP A 119 -31.38 -12.81 -2.13
C ASP A 119 -30.71 -11.61 -2.82
N ARG A 120 -29.40 -11.70 -3.07
CA ARG A 120 -28.65 -10.68 -3.83
C ARG A 120 -29.10 -10.60 -5.29
N ASN A 121 -29.69 -11.68 -5.82
CA ASN A 121 -30.22 -11.75 -7.18
C ASN A 121 -31.70 -11.35 -7.27
N SER A 122 -32.34 -10.95 -6.16
CA SER A 122 -33.69 -10.39 -6.20
C SER A 122 -33.70 -9.10 -7.02
N VAL A 123 -34.75 -8.91 -7.82
CA VAL A 123 -34.98 -7.68 -8.58
C VAL A 123 -35.14 -6.51 -7.62
N PHE A 124 -34.40 -5.43 -7.85
CA PHE A 124 -34.42 -4.23 -7.01
C PHE A 124 -35.62 -3.33 -7.32
N CYS A 125 -35.93 -3.14 -8.61
CA CYS A 125 -37.09 -2.37 -9.06
C CYS A 125 -37.70 -2.96 -10.34
N GLU A 126 -39.03 -2.89 -10.44
CA GLU A 126 -39.82 -3.38 -11.58
C GLU A 126 -40.00 -2.33 -12.68
N GLU A 127 -39.69 -1.07 -12.38
CA GLU A 127 -39.76 0.06 -13.30
C GLU A 127 -38.40 0.75 -13.39
N ASP A 128 -38.16 1.44 -14.52
CA ASP A 128 -36.98 2.28 -14.70
C ASP A 128 -37.00 3.42 -13.68
N THR A 129 -35.90 3.61 -12.97
CA THR A 129 -35.76 4.68 -11.97
C THR A 129 -34.37 5.30 -12.04
N THR A 130 -34.16 6.42 -11.36
CA THR A 130 -32.86 7.07 -11.27
C THR A 130 -32.51 7.37 -9.82
N LEU A 131 -31.41 6.79 -9.34
CA LEU A 131 -30.86 7.12 -8.04
C LEU A 131 -29.98 8.37 -8.18
N ALA A 132 -30.39 9.46 -7.55
CA ALA A 132 -29.63 10.70 -7.49
C ALA A 132 -28.99 10.89 -6.11
N PHE A 133 -27.70 11.23 -6.09
CA PHE A 133 -27.00 11.65 -4.88
C PHE A 133 -25.78 12.49 -5.20
N TYR A 134 -25.34 13.28 -4.23
CA TYR A 134 -24.13 14.04 -4.23
C TYR A 134 -23.14 13.45 -3.22
N ALA A 135 -21.89 13.29 -3.63
CA ALA A 135 -20.79 12.86 -2.78
C ALA A 135 -19.48 13.50 -3.24
N ARG A 136 -18.68 14.00 -2.29
CA ARG A 136 -17.31 14.49 -2.52
C ARG A 136 -17.16 15.53 -3.65
N GLY A 137 -18.05 16.51 -3.72
CA GLY A 137 -17.97 17.55 -4.76
C GLY A 137 -18.67 17.22 -6.08
N GLN A 138 -19.26 16.02 -6.21
CA GLN A 138 -19.84 15.55 -7.46
C GLN A 138 -21.27 15.08 -7.28
N TYR A 139 -22.12 15.44 -8.23
CA TYR A 139 -23.51 15.00 -8.31
C TYR A 139 -23.62 13.82 -9.28
N PHE A 140 -24.23 12.73 -8.83
CA PHE A 140 -24.42 11.49 -9.57
C PHE A 140 -25.90 11.27 -9.85
N LYS A 141 -26.21 10.88 -11.09
CA LYS A 141 -27.53 10.38 -11.51
C LYS A 141 -27.33 9.01 -12.12
N ILE A 142 -27.75 7.98 -11.39
CA ILE A 142 -27.53 6.59 -11.77
C ILE A 142 -28.86 6.00 -12.25
N PRO A 143 -29.05 5.81 -13.56
CA PRO A 143 -30.24 5.14 -14.07
C PRO A 143 -30.19 3.66 -13.70
N ILE A 144 -31.26 3.15 -13.12
CA ILE A 144 -31.48 1.74 -12.76
C ILE A 144 -32.62 1.24 -13.63
N LYS A 145 -32.35 0.19 -14.41
CA LYS A 145 -33.34 -0.39 -15.31
C LYS A 145 -34.25 -1.37 -14.59
N ALA A 146 -35.50 -1.45 -15.02
CA ALA A 146 -36.42 -2.50 -14.60
C ALA A 146 -35.75 -3.89 -14.69
N GLY A 147 -35.88 -4.70 -13.64
CA GLY A 147 -35.29 -6.04 -13.57
C GLY A 147 -33.83 -6.07 -13.08
N THR A 148 -33.17 -4.93 -12.86
CA THR A 148 -31.81 -4.91 -12.29
C THR A 148 -31.82 -5.52 -10.90
N THR A 149 -30.90 -6.43 -10.61
CA THR A 149 -30.83 -7.12 -9.31
C THR A 149 -30.19 -6.25 -8.23
N LEU A 150 -30.46 -6.57 -6.95
CA LEU A 150 -29.87 -5.91 -5.79
C LEU A 150 -28.32 -5.86 -5.85
N GLY A 151 -27.69 -6.98 -6.23
CA GLY A 151 -26.24 -7.07 -6.39
C GLY A 151 -25.70 -6.17 -7.50
N GLU A 152 -26.40 -6.10 -8.63
CA GLU A 152 -26.04 -5.24 -9.75
C GLU A 152 -26.20 -3.75 -9.41
N VAL A 153 -27.26 -3.36 -8.69
CA VAL A 153 -27.42 -1.97 -8.23
C VAL A 153 -26.27 -1.55 -7.31
N ALA A 154 -25.87 -2.41 -6.37
CA ALA A 154 -24.73 -2.14 -5.49
C ALA A 154 -23.42 -1.90 -6.28
N GLN A 155 -23.17 -2.73 -7.29
CA GLN A 155 -22.00 -2.59 -8.15
C GLN A 155 -22.10 -1.32 -9.02
N LEU A 156 -23.28 -1.06 -9.60
CA LEU A 156 -23.55 0.10 -10.44
C LEU A 156 -23.29 1.41 -9.69
N VAL A 157 -23.70 1.51 -8.43
CA VAL A 157 -23.42 2.67 -7.55
C VAL A 157 -21.91 2.88 -7.38
N THR A 158 -21.18 1.81 -7.09
CA THR A 158 -19.73 1.87 -6.88
C THR A 158 -18.99 2.29 -8.16
N ASP A 159 -19.36 1.68 -9.29
CA ASP A 159 -18.70 1.91 -10.57
C ASP A 159 -19.00 3.31 -11.13
N LYS A 160 -20.27 3.71 -11.14
CA LYS A 160 -20.69 5.00 -11.70
C LYS A 160 -20.28 6.19 -10.84
N SER A 161 -20.10 6.00 -9.54
CA SER A 161 -19.57 7.04 -8.66
C SER A 161 -18.03 7.12 -8.65
N GLY A 162 -17.34 6.20 -9.33
CA GLY A 162 -15.87 6.11 -9.28
C GLY A 162 -15.35 5.78 -7.88
N GLY A 163 -16.15 5.12 -7.05
CA GLY A 163 -15.84 4.81 -5.65
C GLY A 163 -16.01 5.98 -4.68
N ASN A 164 -16.60 7.11 -5.09
CA ASN A 164 -16.98 8.20 -4.17
C ASN A 164 -18.09 7.77 -3.20
N ALA A 165 -18.96 6.85 -3.65
CA ALA A 165 -19.89 6.10 -2.81
C ALA A 165 -19.69 4.60 -3.06
N VAL A 166 -19.83 3.79 -2.02
CA VAL A 166 -19.66 2.33 -2.11
C VAL A 166 -21.00 1.67 -1.87
N GLY A 167 -21.51 0.99 -2.91
CA GLY A 167 -22.68 0.14 -2.81
C GLY A 167 -22.32 -1.25 -2.30
N VAL A 168 -22.97 -1.68 -1.22
CA VAL A 168 -22.73 -2.98 -0.57
C VAL A 168 -24.07 -3.66 -0.30
N VAL A 169 -24.13 -4.98 -0.44
CA VAL A 169 -25.29 -5.75 0.02
C VAL A 169 -24.98 -6.34 1.39
N MET A 170 -25.70 -5.89 2.42
CA MET A 170 -25.50 -6.32 3.81
C MET A 170 -26.61 -7.28 4.26
N LYS A 171 -26.24 -8.32 5.00
CA LYS A 171 -27.20 -9.26 5.61
C LYS A 171 -27.59 -8.77 7.02
N THR A 172 -28.84 -8.36 7.21
CA THR A 172 -29.38 -7.75 8.45
C THR A 172 -30.33 -8.67 9.25
N GLY A 173 -30.65 -9.85 8.73
CA GLY A 173 -31.54 -10.84 9.38
C GLY A 173 -33.04 -10.59 9.14
N GLY A 174 -33.87 -11.58 9.50
CA GLY A 174 -35.31 -11.63 9.19
C GLY A 174 -35.63 -12.52 7.97
N ALA A 175 -36.90 -12.56 7.56
CA ALA A 175 -37.36 -13.35 6.41
C ALA A 175 -36.69 -12.93 5.09
N ASN A 176 -36.51 -11.62 4.91
CA ASN A 176 -35.75 -11.02 3.81
C ASN A 176 -34.49 -10.39 4.40
N PRO A 177 -33.34 -11.08 4.40
CA PRO A 177 -32.21 -10.65 5.20
C PRO A 177 -31.29 -9.66 4.47
N TYR A 178 -31.40 -9.44 3.16
CA TYR A 178 -30.46 -8.61 2.41
C TYR A 178 -30.94 -7.17 2.23
N GLN A 179 -30.05 -6.21 2.48
CA GLN A 179 -30.30 -4.77 2.39
C GLN A 179 -29.22 -4.10 1.54
N LEU A 180 -29.61 -3.19 0.64
CA LEU A 180 -28.64 -2.32 -0.04
C LEU A 180 -28.14 -1.25 0.94
N MET A 181 -26.82 -1.14 1.04
CA MET A 181 -26.13 -0.10 1.79
C MET A 181 -25.36 0.79 0.80
N ILE A 182 -25.46 2.10 0.96
CA ILE A 182 -24.64 3.06 0.21
C ILE A 182 -23.85 3.90 1.21
N ASN A 183 -22.53 3.69 1.22
CA ASN A 183 -21.66 4.20 2.27
C ASN A 183 -20.57 5.09 1.70
N SER A 184 -20.12 6.06 2.49
CA SER A 184 -18.90 6.79 2.15
C SER A 184 -17.67 5.96 2.52
N LYS A 185 -16.63 6.06 1.67
CA LYS A 185 -15.36 5.35 1.89
C LYS A 185 -14.51 5.98 3.00
N GLN A 186 -14.59 7.30 3.14
CA GLN A 186 -13.79 8.09 4.08
C GLN A 186 -14.66 8.64 5.20
N THR A 187 -14.06 8.83 6.37
CA THR A 187 -14.68 9.50 7.51
C THR A 187 -14.70 11.02 7.31
N GLY A 188 -15.40 11.77 8.17
CA GLY A 188 -15.44 13.23 8.12
C GLY A 188 -16.71 13.78 7.49
N GLU A 189 -17.17 14.94 7.97
CA GLU A 189 -18.45 15.57 7.57
C GLU A 189 -18.52 15.82 6.06
N GLU A 190 -17.40 16.21 5.45
CA GLU A 190 -17.28 16.44 3.99
C GLU A 190 -17.55 15.20 3.12
N ASN A 191 -17.54 14.01 3.73
CA ASN A 191 -17.76 12.73 3.07
C ASN A 191 -19.21 12.23 3.22
N LYS A 192 -20.12 13.03 3.79
CA LYS A 192 -21.55 12.70 3.83
C LYS A 192 -22.12 12.53 2.42
N ILE A 193 -23.02 11.55 2.27
CA ILE A 193 -23.74 11.30 1.00
C ILE A 193 -25.10 11.98 1.10
N TYR A 194 -25.38 12.86 0.14
CA TYR A 194 -26.61 13.65 0.09
C TYR A 194 -27.48 13.15 -1.05
N PHE A 195 -28.55 12.41 -0.74
CA PHE A 195 -29.47 11.89 -1.76
C PHE A 195 -30.40 12.98 -2.28
N GLY A 196 -30.98 12.79 -3.47
CA GLY A 196 -31.88 13.79 -4.05
C GLY A 196 -31.14 15.04 -4.50
N SER A 197 -31.78 16.19 -4.36
CA SER A 197 -31.31 17.47 -4.92
C SER A 197 -30.28 18.09 -4.00
N THR A 198 -29.21 18.62 -4.59
CA THR A 198 -28.13 19.23 -3.81
C THR A 198 -27.65 20.49 -4.51
N LEU A 199 -27.62 21.58 -3.75
CA LEU A 199 -27.01 22.84 -4.15
C LEU A 199 -25.73 23.03 -3.34
N GLN A 200 -24.60 23.18 -4.04
CA GLN A 200 -23.31 23.42 -3.43
C GLN A 200 -22.82 24.83 -3.78
N SER A 201 -22.26 25.54 -2.80
CA SER A 201 -21.50 26.77 -3.03
C SER A 201 -20.08 26.46 -3.51
N ASP A 202 -19.45 27.42 -4.16
CA ASP A 202 -17.99 27.43 -4.30
C ASP A 202 -17.30 27.63 -2.93
N GLU A 203 -15.96 27.62 -2.94
CA GLU A 203 -15.16 27.97 -1.76
C GLU A 203 -15.56 29.36 -1.24
N ILE A 204 -15.96 29.41 0.04
CA ILE A 204 -16.33 30.64 0.72
C ILE A 204 -15.07 31.46 0.97
N ALA A 205 -15.14 32.77 0.74
CA ALA A 205 -13.99 33.65 0.92
C ALA A 205 -13.46 33.63 2.37
N SER A 206 -12.14 33.78 2.52
CA SER A 206 -11.52 34.06 3.82
C SER A 206 -11.66 35.56 4.18
N GLY A 207 -11.44 35.91 5.44
CA GLY A 207 -11.72 37.22 6.00
C GLY A 207 -13.13 37.30 6.62
N PRO A 208 -13.52 38.46 7.16
CA PRO A 208 -14.79 38.58 7.87
C PRO A 208 -15.97 38.42 6.93
N GLN A 209 -16.99 37.67 7.37
CA GLN A 209 -18.26 37.47 6.68
C GLN A 209 -19.41 37.85 7.61
N GLU A 210 -20.45 38.47 7.05
CA GLU A 210 -21.63 38.96 7.77
C GLU A 210 -22.84 38.88 6.85
N LEU A 211 -23.98 38.46 7.39
CA LEU A 211 -25.27 38.43 6.69
C LEU A 211 -26.34 39.18 7.50
N GLY A 212 -26.90 40.23 6.90
CA GLY A 212 -28.11 40.90 7.36
C GLY A 212 -29.37 40.39 6.64
N GLU A 213 -30.52 40.99 6.95
CA GLU A 213 -31.76 40.70 6.24
C GLU A 213 -31.63 41.02 4.73
N GLY A 214 -32.08 40.11 3.87
CA GLY A 214 -32.01 40.23 2.42
C GLY A 214 -30.64 39.90 1.80
N ASP A 215 -29.62 39.60 2.60
CA ASP A 215 -28.30 39.18 2.07
C ASP A 215 -28.32 37.73 1.58
N LEU A 216 -29.04 36.85 2.28
CA LEU A 216 -29.22 35.44 1.93
C LEU A 216 -30.64 34.97 2.28
N GLU A 217 -31.31 34.37 1.32
CA GLU A 217 -32.63 33.77 1.47
C GLU A 217 -32.67 32.41 0.77
N LEU A 218 -33.25 31.39 1.41
CA LEU A 218 -33.46 30.07 0.83
C LEU A 218 -34.94 29.87 0.55
N VAL A 219 -35.26 29.22 -0.58
CA VAL A 219 -36.60 28.69 -0.84
C VAL A 219 -36.52 27.18 -0.89
N LEU A 220 -37.25 26.54 0.02
CA LEU A 220 -37.27 25.09 0.25
C LEU A 220 -38.72 24.60 0.32
N LYS A 221 -38.95 23.32 0.02
CA LYS A 221 -40.29 22.73 0.13
C LYS A 221 -40.59 22.26 1.56
N ASP A 222 -41.78 22.52 2.06
CA ASP A 222 -42.28 21.92 3.31
C ASP A 222 -42.73 20.46 3.14
N VAL A 223 -43.35 19.90 4.17
CA VAL A 223 -43.91 18.54 4.17
C VAL A 223 -45.03 18.35 3.14
N ASN A 224 -45.71 19.43 2.73
CA ASN A 224 -46.81 19.42 1.77
C ASN A 224 -46.35 19.76 0.34
N GLY A 225 -45.06 20.04 0.14
CA GLY A 225 -44.51 20.44 -1.15
C GLY A 225 -44.77 21.91 -1.52
N LEU A 226 -45.12 22.76 -0.55
CA LEU A 226 -45.25 24.20 -0.75
C LEU A 226 -43.92 24.92 -0.51
N ASP A 227 -43.68 26.00 -1.24
CA ASP A 227 -42.46 26.81 -1.10
C ASP A 227 -42.49 27.62 0.19
N GLN A 228 -41.41 27.51 0.96
CA GLN A 228 -41.17 28.25 2.19
C GLN A 228 -39.88 29.04 2.06
N SER A 229 -39.94 30.32 2.42
CA SER A 229 -38.80 31.23 2.37
C SER A 229 -38.13 31.34 3.74
N VAL A 230 -36.80 31.28 3.76
CA VAL A 230 -35.98 31.30 4.98
C VAL A 230 -34.92 32.39 4.84
N ILE A 231 -35.05 33.45 5.63
CA ILE A 231 -34.06 34.53 5.70
C ILE A 231 -32.94 34.10 6.63
N VAL A 232 -31.69 34.19 6.17
CA VAL A 232 -30.51 33.81 6.96
C VAL A 232 -29.75 35.04 7.40
N THR A 233 -29.56 35.16 8.70
CA THR A 233 -28.71 36.20 9.30
C THR A 233 -27.52 35.57 10.01
N MET A 234 -26.38 36.24 9.99
CA MET A 234 -25.14 35.76 10.59
C MET A 234 -24.33 36.94 11.12
N PRO A 235 -23.95 36.95 12.41
CA PRO A 235 -23.07 37.99 12.94
C PRO A 235 -21.71 37.93 12.27
N LYS A 236 -20.99 39.05 12.30
CA LYS A 236 -19.66 39.17 11.70
C LYS A 236 -18.69 38.14 12.27
N THR A 237 -18.04 37.36 11.41
CA THR A 237 -16.95 36.43 11.79
C THR A 237 -15.64 37.17 12.07
N GLU A 238 -14.65 36.46 12.63
CA GLU A 238 -13.34 37.04 12.96
C GLU A 238 -12.64 37.69 11.75
N GLU A 239 -11.86 38.75 11.99
CA GLU A 239 -11.16 39.49 10.93
C GLU A 239 -10.21 38.63 10.08
N ASN A 240 -9.64 37.58 10.68
CA ASN A 240 -8.74 36.62 10.03
C ASN A 240 -9.39 35.23 9.83
N ALA A 241 -10.73 35.16 9.80
CA ALA A 241 -11.45 33.91 9.63
C ALA A 241 -11.04 33.20 8.33
N LYS A 242 -10.68 31.92 8.45
CA LYS A 242 -10.40 31.08 7.29
C LYS A 242 -11.69 30.69 6.59
N SER A 243 -11.61 30.41 5.29
CA SER A 243 -12.72 29.89 4.48
C SER A 243 -13.52 28.76 5.17
N SER A 244 -12.85 27.78 5.78
CA SER A 244 -13.52 26.67 6.48
C SER A 244 -14.24 27.08 7.77
N HIS A 245 -13.73 28.11 8.46
CA HIS A 245 -14.44 28.69 9.61
C HIS A 245 -15.70 29.40 9.14
N ASN A 246 -15.61 30.21 8.09
CA ASN A 246 -16.77 30.89 7.50
C ASN A 246 -17.82 29.91 6.98
N ALA A 247 -17.41 28.81 6.34
CA ALA A 247 -18.32 27.75 5.92
C ALA A 247 -19.08 27.11 7.08
N ARG A 248 -18.40 26.83 8.20
CA ARG A 248 -19.08 26.29 9.40
C ARG A 248 -20.00 27.31 10.07
N ALA A 249 -19.59 28.58 10.14
CA ALA A 249 -20.45 29.65 10.67
C ALA A 249 -21.73 29.81 9.85
N LEU A 250 -21.61 29.82 8.51
CA LEU A 250 -22.76 29.89 7.62
C LEU A 250 -23.64 28.63 7.70
N LYS A 251 -23.05 27.44 7.83
CA LYS A 251 -23.78 26.18 8.04
C LYS A 251 -24.68 26.28 9.27
N GLU A 252 -24.14 26.71 10.40
CA GLU A 252 -24.92 26.85 11.64
C GLU A 252 -25.94 27.99 11.54
N ALA A 253 -25.64 29.10 10.86
CA ALA A 253 -26.60 30.17 10.62
C ALA A 253 -27.81 29.70 9.79
N ILE A 254 -27.57 28.94 8.70
CA ILE A 254 -28.65 28.37 7.87
C ILE A 254 -29.46 27.36 8.67
N LYS A 255 -28.80 26.45 9.41
CA LYS A 255 -29.50 25.47 10.26
C LYS A 255 -30.41 26.16 11.27
N LYS A 256 -29.91 27.19 11.95
CA LYS A 256 -30.68 27.98 12.91
C LYS A 256 -31.89 28.64 12.25
N ALA A 257 -31.71 29.27 11.09
CA ALA A 257 -32.82 29.91 10.38
C ALA A 257 -33.91 28.92 9.94
N ILE A 258 -33.53 27.69 9.54
CA ILE A 258 -34.47 26.62 9.21
C ILE A 258 -35.18 26.11 10.48
N GLU A 259 -34.46 25.96 11.58
CA GLU A 259 -35.01 25.52 12.87
C GLU A 259 -36.05 26.52 13.43
N GLU A 260 -35.86 27.81 13.17
CA GLU A 260 -36.81 28.87 13.54
C GLU A 260 -38.03 28.95 12.60
N ASN A 261 -38.03 28.26 11.45
CA ASN A 261 -39.16 28.19 10.53
C ASN A 261 -40.05 26.97 10.85
N ALA A 262 -41.27 27.21 11.34
CA ALA A 262 -42.19 26.18 11.81
C ALA A 262 -42.58 25.14 10.74
N GLU A 263 -42.56 25.50 9.45
CA GLU A 263 -42.94 24.61 8.35
C GLU A 263 -41.78 23.72 7.88
N LEU A 264 -40.53 24.04 8.27
CA LEU A 264 -39.31 23.36 7.84
C LEU A 264 -38.52 22.71 8.98
N SER A 265 -38.76 23.10 10.24
CA SER A 265 -37.96 22.67 11.39
C SER A 265 -37.94 21.15 11.56
N GLU A 266 -39.05 20.45 11.29
CA GLU A 266 -39.15 18.99 11.38
C GLU A 266 -38.38 18.26 10.27
N LEU A 267 -38.10 18.95 9.16
CA LEU A 267 -37.36 18.42 8.02
C LEU A 267 -35.84 18.54 8.22
N LEU A 268 -35.38 19.40 9.13
CA LEU A 268 -33.95 19.63 9.33
C LEU A 268 -33.26 18.38 9.93
N GLY A 269 -32.21 17.91 9.26
CA GLY A 269 -31.46 16.71 9.64
C GLY A 269 -32.11 15.39 9.21
N SER A 270 -33.37 15.43 8.77
CA SER A 270 -34.06 14.30 8.14
C SER A 270 -34.00 14.45 6.61
N ASP A 271 -34.91 15.23 6.04
CA ASP A 271 -35.00 15.47 4.59
C ASP A 271 -34.13 16.65 4.15
N ILE A 272 -34.14 17.76 4.89
CA ILE A 272 -33.33 18.93 4.61
C ILE A 272 -32.02 18.82 5.39
N ASN A 273 -30.91 18.82 4.67
CA ASN A 273 -29.58 18.64 5.25
C ASN A 273 -28.68 19.79 4.84
N ILE A 274 -28.01 20.40 5.82
CA ILE A 274 -27.00 21.44 5.61
C ILE A 274 -25.66 20.90 6.09
N GLY A 275 -24.65 20.98 5.23
CA GLY A 275 -23.30 20.53 5.56
C GLY A 275 -22.23 21.28 4.81
N VAL A 276 -21.03 20.71 4.81
CA VAL A 276 -19.87 21.27 4.11
C VAL A 276 -19.43 20.38 2.95
N GLY A 277 -18.91 21.00 1.89
CA GLY A 277 -18.31 20.29 0.78
C GLY A 277 -16.84 19.91 1.03
N LEU A 278 -16.20 19.32 0.02
CA LEU A 278 -14.82 18.84 0.09
C LEU A 278 -13.84 19.93 0.55
N GLY A 279 -12.98 19.60 1.51
CA GLY A 279 -12.06 20.52 2.18
C GLY A 279 -12.69 21.35 3.30
N GLY A 280 -14.00 21.19 3.55
CA GLY A 280 -14.73 21.91 4.59
C GLY A 280 -14.90 23.41 4.32
N LYS A 281 -14.78 23.84 3.06
CA LYS A 281 -14.70 25.26 2.65
C LYS A 281 -15.90 25.78 1.86
N SER A 282 -16.80 24.89 1.47
CA SER A 282 -18.03 25.20 0.75
C SER A 282 -19.22 24.72 1.55
N LEU A 283 -20.40 25.24 1.24
CA LEU A 283 -21.67 24.79 1.80
C LEU A 283 -22.35 23.80 0.87
N VAL A 284 -23.09 22.88 1.48
CA VAL A 284 -23.96 21.95 0.79
C VAL A 284 -25.35 22.08 1.42
N ILE A 285 -26.33 22.43 0.61
CA ILE A 285 -27.75 22.43 0.96
C ILE A 285 -28.37 21.28 0.18
N ASN A 286 -29.06 20.39 0.88
CA ASN A 286 -29.63 19.20 0.31
C ASN A 286 -31.09 19.02 0.72
N ASP A 287 -31.91 18.59 -0.23
CA ASP A 287 -33.23 18.03 0.02
C ASP A 287 -33.24 16.59 -0.46
N ARG A 288 -33.29 15.67 0.50
CA ARG A 288 -33.31 14.23 0.30
C ARG A 288 -34.45 13.76 -0.60
N ARG A 289 -35.55 14.51 -0.65
CA ARG A 289 -36.74 14.20 -1.44
C ARG A 289 -36.57 14.63 -2.90
N GLY A 290 -35.52 15.37 -3.23
CA GLY A 290 -35.25 15.81 -4.61
C GLY A 290 -36.02 17.05 -5.05
N TYR A 291 -36.68 17.76 -4.13
CA TYR A 291 -37.32 19.03 -4.46
C TYR A 291 -36.32 20.12 -4.81
N GLN A 292 -36.77 21.12 -5.57
CA GLN A 292 -35.90 22.23 -5.95
C GLN A 292 -35.43 23.00 -4.71
N ILE A 293 -34.13 23.32 -4.67
CA ILE A 293 -33.53 24.21 -3.69
C ILE A 293 -33.19 25.49 -4.42
N GLN A 294 -33.61 26.63 -3.87
CA GLN A 294 -33.24 27.94 -4.41
C GLN A 294 -32.60 28.81 -3.34
N VAL A 295 -31.68 29.66 -3.78
CA VAL A 295 -30.90 30.59 -2.96
C VAL A 295 -30.89 31.95 -3.64
N PHE A 296 -31.37 32.96 -2.92
CA PHE A 296 -31.47 34.35 -3.34
C PHE A 296 -30.76 35.26 -2.33
N GLY A 297 -30.75 36.56 -2.63
CA GLY A 297 -30.20 37.60 -1.76
C GLY A 297 -29.01 38.34 -2.36
N ASN A 298 -28.73 39.52 -1.81
CA ASN A 298 -27.72 40.44 -2.32
C ASN A 298 -26.31 39.83 -2.28
N LYS A 299 -26.02 39.00 -1.28
CA LYS A 299 -24.70 38.39 -1.06
C LYS A 299 -24.62 36.92 -1.45
N ALA A 300 -25.69 36.29 -1.95
CA ALA A 300 -25.70 34.87 -2.32
C ALA A 300 -24.53 34.46 -3.22
N LYS A 301 -24.22 35.28 -4.24
CA LYS A 301 -23.07 35.05 -5.13
C LYS A 301 -21.72 35.30 -4.45
N GLU A 302 -21.64 36.28 -3.55
CA GLU A 302 -20.41 36.63 -2.83
C GLU A 302 -19.99 35.50 -1.87
N ILE A 303 -20.97 34.84 -1.25
CA ILE A 303 -20.74 33.67 -0.38
C ILE A 303 -20.62 32.35 -1.16
N GLY A 304 -20.51 32.41 -2.49
CA GLY A 304 -20.13 31.28 -3.34
C GLY A 304 -21.27 30.57 -4.08
N PHE A 305 -22.54 30.96 -3.93
CA PHE A 305 -23.63 30.35 -4.72
C PHE A 305 -23.66 30.89 -6.16
N LYS A 306 -22.79 30.35 -7.01
CA LYS A 306 -22.81 30.64 -8.46
C LYS A 306 -24.06 30.11 -9.14
N LYS A 307 -24.51 28.94 -8.72
CA LYS A 307 -25.84 28.42 -9.03
C LYS A 307 -26.77 28.80 -7.90
N THR A 308 -27.86 29.46 -8.22
CA THR A 308 -28.88 29.90 -7.26
C THR A 308 -30.02 28.91 -7.17
N GLU A 309 -30.06 27.87 -7.99
CA GLU A 309 -31.09 26.85 -7.92
C GLU A 309 -30.59 25.49 -8.41
N THR A 310 -31.19 24.42 -7.87
CA THR A 310 -31.00 23.08 -8.43
C THR A 310 -31.86 22.91 -9.69
N PRO A 311 -31.42 22.09 -10.66
CA PRO A 311 -32.22 21.80 -11.85
C PRO A 311 -33.55 21.13 -11.49
N VAL A 312 -34.64 21.56 -12.11
CA VAL A 312 -35.91 20.82 -12.11
C VAL A 312 -35.82 19.70 -13.15
N GLU A 313 -36.04 18.45 -12.74
CA GLU A 313 -36.05 17.33 -13.67
C GLU A 313 -37.36 17.28 -14.45
N ASN A 314 -37.23 17.19 -15.78
CA ASN A 314 -38.36 16.90 -16.63
C ASN A 314 -38.72 15.42 -16.54
N LEU A 315 -40.01 15.10 -16.43
CA LEU A 315 -40.51 13.73 -16.35
C LEU A 315 -40.24 12.94 -17.62
N VAL A 316 -40.56 13.53 -18.77
CA VAL A 316 -40.33 12.91 -20.07
C VAL A 316 -39.63 13.90 -20.97
N THR A 317 -38.55 13.48 -21.61
CA THR A 317 -37.86 14.23 -22.65
C THR A 317 -37.64 13.32 -23.84
N SER A 318 -38.08 13.74 -25.02
CA SER A 318 -37.88 12.96 -26.25
C SER A 318 -36.39 12.69 -26.50
N SER A 319 -36.09 11.45 -26.86
CA SER A 319 -34.75 10.97 -27.23
C SER A 319 -34.27 11.52 -28.59
N SER A 320 -35.20 11.97 -29.43
CA SER A 320 -34.95 12.56 -30.75
C SER A 320 -35.91 13.73 -31.01
N ALA A 321 -35.62 14.52 -32.05
CA ALA A 321 -36.60 15.45 -32.60
C ALA A 321 -37.84 14.68 -33.07
N VAL A 322 -39.01 15.31 -33.01
CA VAL A 322 -40.25 14.76 -33.56
C VAL A 322 -40.12 14.71 -35.09
N GLU A 323 -40.52 13.59 -35.70
CA GLU A 323 -40.49 13.46 -37.17
C GLU A 323 -41.60 14.28 -37.85
N GLY A 324 -41.28 14.79 -39.04
CA GLY A 324 -42.24 15.47 -39.91
C GLY A 324 -43.16 14.49 -40.66
N GLY A 325 -44.18 15.04 -41.31
CA GLY A 325 -45.19 14.27 -42.04
C GLY A 325 -46.37 13.87 -41.17
N LYS A 326 -47.29 13.09 -41.76
CA LYS A 326 -48.51 12.64 -41.07
C LYS A 326 -48.19 11.47 -40.16
N LEU A 327 -48.44 11.64 -38.86
CA LEU A 327 -48.39 10.58 -37.86
C LEU A 327 -49.81 10.09 -37.57
N THR A 328 -49.95 8.81 -37.23
CA THR A 328 -51.26 8.17 -37.02
C THR A 328 -51.23 7.30 -35.77
N GLY A 329 -52.40 6.87 -35.31
CA GLY A 329 -52.52 6.04 -34.11
C GLY A 329 -52.80 6.85 -32.85
N ASN A 330 -53.11 6.13 -31.77
CA ASN A 330 -53.52 6.69 -30.50
C ASN A 330 -52.39 6.51 -29.48
N ILE A 331 -51.94 7.62 -28.88
CA ILE A 331 -51.09 7.59 -27.69
C ILE A 331 -51.93 7.95 -26.48
N ASN A 332 -51.76 7.24 -25.38
CA ASN A 332 -52.46 7.51 -24.14
C ASN A 332 -51.48 8.17 -23.16
N ILE A 333 -51.83 9.36 -22.65
CA ILE A 333 -51.06 10.09 -21.64
C ILE A 333 -51.95 10.27 -20.40
N ASN A 334 -51.54 9.72 -19.27
CA ASN A 334 -52.28 9.76 -18.00
C ASN A 334 -53.75 9.30 -18.13
N GLY A 335 -54.01 8.29 -18.96
CA GLY A 335 -55.36 7.75 -19.20
C GLY A 335 -56.09 8.44 -20.35
N ILE A 336 -55.61 9.58 -20.86
CA ILE A 336 -56.27 10.35 -21.93
C ILE A 336 -55.72 9.96 -23.31
N PRO A 337 -56.55 9.44 -24.24
CA PRO A 337 -56.12 9.13 -25.59
C PRO A 337 -55.96 10.42 -26.43
N LEU A 338 -54.87 10.49 -27.19
CA LEU A 338 -54.55 11.51 -28.18
C LEU A 338 -54.38 10.85 -29.54
N ASN A 339 -55.25 11.22 -30.49
CA ASN A 339 -55.17 10.74 -31.87
C ASN A 339 -54.18 11.59 -32.68
N LEU A 340 -53.02 11.04 -33.00
CA LEU A 340 -51.94 11.78 -33.69
C LEU A 340 -52.36 12.32 -35.07
N ALA A 341 -53.35 11.69 -35.71
CA ALA A 341 -53.82 12.12 -37.02
C ALA A 341 -54.63 13.44 -36.98
N GLU A 342 -55.12 13.86 -35.81
CA GLU A 342 -55.84 15.12 -35.61
C GLU A 342 -54.89 16.32 -35.53
N PHE A 343 -53.64 16.08 -35.14
CA PHE A 343 -52.64 17.13 -34.88
C PHE A 343 -51.55 17.21 -35.94
N THR A 344 -51.44 16.20 -36.81
CA THR A 344 -50.34 16.10 -37.80
C THR A 344 -50.85 16.00 -39.24
N GLN A 345 -50.08 16.56 -40.19
CA GLN A 345 -50.42 16.57 -41.62
C GLN A 345 -49.24 16.12 -42.46
N SER A 346 -49.50 15.62 -43.68
CA SER A 346 -48.47 15.06 -44.57
C SER A 346 -47.35 16.05 -44.94
N LYS A 347 -47.59 17.37 -44.83
CA LYS A 347 -46.60 18.43 -45.12
C LYS A 347 -46.03 19.09 -43.86
N ASN A 348 -46.43 18.68 -42.66
CA ASN A 348 -45.90 19.26 -41.43
C ASN A 348 -44.41 18.95 -41.30
N THR A 349 -43.64 19.94 -40.85
CA THR A 349 -42.29 19.72 -40.33
C THR A 349 -42.35 19.04 -38.97
N GLY A 350 -41.23 18.48 -38.52
CA GLY A 350 -41.12 17.87 -37.19
C GLY A 350 -41.44 18.85 -36.07
N GLU A 351 -40.98 20.09 -36.19
CA GLU A 351 -41.24 21.15 -35.22
C GLU A 351 -42.72 21.54 -35.17
N GLN A 352 -43.40 21.63 -36.33
CA GLN A 352 -44.85 21.87 -36.37
C GLN A 352 -45.63 20.72 -35.72
N ASN A 353 -45.23 19.48 -35.94
CA ASN A 353 -45.81 18.32 -35.27
C ASN A 353 -45.57 18.38 -33.75
N ALA A 354 -44.34 18.68 -33.31
CA ALA A 354 -44.00 18.80 -31.90
C ALA A 354 -44.85 19.88 -31.21
N GLN A 355 -44.99 21.06 -31.82
CA GLN A 355 -45.77 22.17 -31.27
C GLN A 355 -47.26 21.80 -31.15
N ALA A 356 -47.85 21.20 -32.19
CA ALA A 356 -49.25 20.79 -32.17
C ALA A 356 -49.53 19.71 -31.11
N ILE A 357 -48.62 18.74 -30.98
CA ILE A 357 -48.74 17.67 -29.97
C ILE A 357 -48.54 18.25 -28.56
N ALA A 358 -47.56 19.13 -28.34
CA ALA A 358 -47.37 19.79 -27.05
C ALA A 358 -48.62 20.57 -26.63
N GLN A 359 -49.24 21.31 -27.55
CA GLN A 359 -50.51 21.99 -27.30
C GLN A 359 -51.65 21.03 -26.95
N ALA A 360 -51.75 19.88 -27.64
CA ALA A 360 -52.74 18.86 -27.33
C ALA A 360 -52.53 18.27 -25.92
N ILE A 361 -51.27 18.05 -25.51
CA ILE A 361 -50.91 17.56 -24.18
C ILE A 361 -51.25 18.59 -23.09
N ASN A 362 -51.03 19.89 -23.35
CA ASN A 362 -51.38 20.98 -22.42
C ASN A 362 -52.89 21.09 -22.13
N ASN A 363 -53.75 20.43 -22.92
CA ASN A 363 -55.18 20.36 -22.63
C ASN A 363 -55.54 19.25 -21.63
N ILE A 364 -54.59 18.39 -21.27
CA ILE A 364 -54.77 17.37 -20.23
C ILE A 364 -54.56 18.06 -18.87
N ALA A 365 -55.57 17.99 -18.00
CA ALA A 365 -55.52 18.64 -16.70
C ALA A 365 -54.30 18.18 -15.88
N GLY A 366 -53.51 19.14 -15.40
CA GLY A 366 -52.33 18.90 -14.58
C GLY A 366 -51.11 18.36 -15.35
N VAL A 367 -51.15 18.32 -16.69
CA VAL A 367 -50.02 17.91 -17.53
C VAL A 367 -49.58 19.10 -18.39
N TYR A 368 -48.26 19.29 -18.49
CA TYR A 368 -47.66 20.38 -19.25
C TYR A 368 -46.64 19.83 -20.23
N ALA A 369 -46.67 20.33 -21.46
CA ALA A 369 -45.69 19.98 -22.47
C ALA A 369 -45.20 21.20 -23.25
N TYR A 370 -43.93 21.14 -23.62
CA TYR A 370 -43.30 22.12 -24.49
C TYR A 370 -42.29 21.46 -25.43
N VAL A 371 -41.83 22.22 -26.43
CA VAL A 371 -40.82 21.75 -27.40
C VAL A 371 -39.47 22.32 -26.99
N ASN A 372 -38.46 21.46 -26.85
CA ASN A 372 -37.10 21.89 -26.56
C ASN A 372 -36.37 22.41 -27.80
N ASP A 373 -35.19 23.00 -27.62
CA ASP A 373 -34.37 23.58 -28.69
C ASP A 373 -33.94 22.56 -29.78
N LYS A 374 -34.09 21.25 -29.50
CA LYS A 374 -33.80 20.16 -30.45
C LYS A 374 -35.03 19.69 -31.21
N GLY A 375 -36.19 20.33 -31.05
CA GLY A 375 -37.45 19.93 -31.69
C GLY A 375 -38.08 18.69 -31.08
N GLY A 376 -37.68 18.28 -29.86
CA GLY A 376 -38.25 17.16 -29.12
C GLY A 376 -39.29 17.62 -28.10
N LEU A 377 -40.22 16.74 -27.74
CA LEU A 377 -41.23 17.01 -26.71
C LEU A 377 -40.61 16.88 -25.31
N VAL A 378 -41.04 17.75 -24.41
CA VAL A 378 -40.83 17.64 -22.97
C VAL A 378 -42.20 17.61 -22.31
N ILE A 379 -42.45 16.65 -21.43
CA ILE A 379 -43.73 16.47 -20.75
C ILE A 379 -43.48 16.41 -19.24
N ASN A 380 -44.29 17.14 -18.49
CA ASN A 380 -44.29 17.25 -17.04
C ASN A 380 -45.72 17.17 -16.49
N SER A 381 -45.87 16.97 -15.18
CA SER A 381 -47.17 16.84 -14.53
C SER A 381 -47.10 17.39 -13.11
N ASP A 382 -48.19 18.03 -12.65
CA ASP A 382 -48.37 18.48 -11.26
C ASP A 382 -48.37 17.31 -10.28
N SER A 383 -48.79 16.11 -10.75
CA SER A 383 -48.74 14.90 -9.92
C SER A 383 -47.32 14.38 -9.67
N GLY A 384 -46.34 14.87 -10.43
CA GLY A 384 -44.98 14.34 -10.42
C GLY A 384 -44.84 12.99 -11.13
N GLU A 385 -45.85 12.55 -11.90
CA GLU A 385 -45.82 11.31 -12.68
C GLU A 385 -46.54 11.48 -14.04
N VAL A 386 -45.99 10.82 -15.07
CA VAL A 386 -46.57 10.72 -16.41
C VAL A 386 -46.57 9.25 -16.85
N TYR A 387 -47.73 8.75 -17.25
CA TYR A 387 -47.92 7.42 -17.80
C TYR A 387 -48.15 7.51 -19.31
N ILE A 388 -47.34 6.83 -20.11
CA ILE A 388 -47.46 6.77 -21.57
C ILE A 388 -47.71 5.33 -22.02
N LYS A 389 -48.78 5.11 -22.79
CA LYS A 389 -49.12 3.80 -23.37
C LYS A 389 -49.64 3.92 -24.79
N THR A 390 -49.49 2.87 -25.59
CA THR A 390 -50.10 2.73 -26.91
C THR A 390 -50.99 1.49 -27.00
N GLU A 391 -51.97 1.50 -27.89
CA GLU A 391 -52.97 0.43 -28.02
C GLU A 391 -52.56 -0.66 -29.02
N ASP A 392 -51.74 -0.31 -30.01
CA ASP A 392 -51.34 -1.21 -31.10
C ASP A 392 -49.89 -0.93 -31.57
N GLU A 393 -49.37 -1.83 -32.41
CA GLU A 393 -47.98 -1.75 -32.90
C GLU A 393 -47.72 -0.54 -33.79
N ALA A 394 -48.71 -0.08 -34.56
CA ALA A 394 -48.56 1.10 -35.42
C ALA A 394 -48.45 2.38 -34.58
N SER A 395 -49.21 2.48 -33.49
CA SER A 395 -49.14 3.55 -32.50
C SER A 395 -47.80 3.53 -31.77
N ARG A 396 -47.27 2.34 -31.45
CA ARG A 396 -45.93 2.17 -30.84
C ARG A 396 -44.80 2.62 -31.77
N GLU A 397 -44.92 2.35 -33.07
CA GLU A 397 -43.96 2.82 -34.07
C GLU A 397 -43.98 4.35 -34.18
N ASN A 398 -45.15 4.97 -34.22
CA ASN A 398 -45.26 6.43 -34.27
C ASN A 398 -44.88 7.10 -32.94
N LEU A 399 -45.01 6.44 -31.78
CA LEU A 399 -44.46 6.92 -30.51
C LEU A 399 -42.94 7.08 -30.58
N LYS A 400 -42.24 6.13 -31.20
CA LYS A 400 -40.78 6.23 -31.43
C LYS A 400 -40.40 7.42 -32.31
N LYS A 401 -41.24 7.76 -33.30
CA LYS A 401 -41.07 8.95 -34.15
C LYS A 401 -41.27 10.28 -33.40
N LEU A 402 -41.94 10.25 -32.24
CA LEU A 402 -41.99 11.37 -31.30
C LEU A 402 -40.74 11.43 -30.39
N GLY A 403 -39.84 10.45 -30.50
CA GLY A 403 -38.73 10.24 -29.58
C GLY A 403 -39.15 9.76 -28.19
N LEU A 404 -40.41 9.32 -28.01
CA LEU A 404 -40.96 8.90 -26.74
C LEU A 404 -40.94 7.37 -26.60
N SER A 405 -41.06 6.88 -25.37
CA SER A 405 -41.24 5.46 -25.05
C SER A 405 -42.43 5.27 -24.12
N GLU A 406 -43.02 4.08 -24.16
CA GLU A 406 -44.04 3.69 -23.18
C GLU A 406 -43.42 3.47 -21.81
N GLY A 407 -44.22 3.68 -20.77
CA GLY A 407 -43.80 3.47 -19.40
C GLY A 407 -44.43 4.46 -18.43
N THR A 408 -44.14 4.24 -17.16
CA THR A 408 -44.39 5.18 -16.08
C THR A 408 -43.11 6.00 -15.86
N PHE A 409 -43.25 7.32 -15.87
CA PHE A 409 -42.17 8.25 -15.61
C PHE A 409 -42.52 9.04 -14.35
N ALA A 410 -41.70 8.93 -13.32
CA ALA A 410 -41.94 9.53 -12.02
C ALA A 410 -40.78 10.43 -11.60
N GLN A 411 -41.08 11.53 -10.91
CA GLN A 411 -40.06 12.39 -10.33
C GLN A 411 -39.31 11.63 -9.23
N TYR A 412 -38.09 12.10 -8.95
CA TYR A 412 -37.29 11.55 -7.87
C TYR A 412 -38.03 11.54 -6.52
N SER A 413 -38.82 12.57 -6.22
CA SER A 413 -39.61 12.65 -4.97
C SER A 413 -40.57 11.47 -4.77
N LYS A 414 -41.19 10.97 -5.85
CA LYS A 414 -42.09 9.81 -5.81
C LYS A 414 -41.31 8.51 -5.66
N THR A 415 -40.29 8.32 -6.49
CA THR A 415 -39.48 7.10 -6.49
C THR A 415 -38.61 6.96 -5.23
N GLN A 416 -38.22 8.08 -4.61
CA GLN A 416 -37.48 8.08 -3.36
C GLN A 416 -38.29 7.49 -2.21
N GLU A 417 -39.56 7.86 -2.08
CA GLU A 417 -40.45 7.35 -1.05
C GLU A 417 -40.81 5.88 -1.30
N GLN A 418 -41.13 5.53 -2.55
CA GLN A 418 -41.65 4.20 -2.89
C GLN A 418 -40.55 3.15 -3.05
N THR A 419 -39.48 3.49 -3.77
CA THR A 419 -38.41 2.57 -4.16
C THR A 419 -37.20 2.70 -3.24
N PHE A 420 -36.68 3.91 -3.00
CA PHE A 420 -35.39 4.09 -2.33
C PHE A 420 -35.44 4.14 -0.81
N LYS A 421 -36.59 4.41 -0.17
CA LYS A 421 -36.83 4.30 1.29
C LYS A 421 -35.62 4.61 2.16
N LEU A 422 -35.01 5.78 1.92
CA LEU A 422 -33.68 6.10 2.41
C LEU A 422 -33.66 6.22 3.93
N LYS A 423 -32.69 5.60 4.57
CA LYS A 423 -32.48 5.71 6.01
C LYS A 423 -31.00 5.83 6.35
N ASN A 424 -30.62 6.93 7.02
CA ASN A 424 -29.27 7.10 7.54
C ASN A 424 -29.11 6.29 8.83
N ILE A 425 -28.07 5.46 8.89
CA ILE A 425 -27.73 4.63 10.07
C ILE A 425 -26.60 5.28 10.86
N GLN A 426 -25.67 5.92 10.15
CA GLN A 426 -24.58 6.65 10.73
C GLN A 426 -24.29 7.85 9.83
N SER A 427 -24.34 9.05 10.40
CA SER A 427 -23.95 10.26 9.70
C SER A 427 -22.42 10.40 9.70
N ALA A 428 -21.86 10.78 8.56
CA ALA A 428 -20.46 11.19 8.53
C ALA A 428 -20.24 12.44 9.40
N GLN A 429 -19.15 12.43 10.17
CA GLN A 429 -18.81 13.50 11.09
C GLN A 429 -17.29 13.61 11.23
N ASP A 430 -16.81 14.81 11.57
CA ASP A 430 -15.40 15.05 11.89
C ASP A 430 -15.05 14.51 13.28
N ALA A 431 -13.78 14.19 13.50
CA ALA A 431 -13.22 14.03 14.82
C ALA A 431 -13.07 15.40 15.48
N GLU A 432 -13.35 15.45 16.77
CA GLU A 432 -13.17 16.63 17.62
C GLU A 432 -12.30 16.26 18.81
N LEU A 433 -11.22 17.01 18.99
CA LEU A 433 -10.27 16.79 20.07
C LEU A 433 -9.78 18.12 20.65
N ILE A 434 -9.33 18.07 21.89
CA ILE A 434 -8.63 19.17 22.56
C ILE A 434 -7.17 18.75 22.71
N TYR A 435 -6.28 19.47 22.03
CA TYR A 435 -4.83 19.26 22.05
C TYR A 435 -4.18 20.34 22.92
N ASN A 436 -3.68 19.96 24.10
CA ASN A 436 -3.10 20.91 25.08
C ASN A 436 -4.01 22.11 25.39
N GLY A 437 -5.33 21.89 25.45
CA GLY A 437 -6.33 22.94 25.70
C GLY A 437 -6.89 23.63 24.44
N VAL A 438 -6.35 23.35 23.25
CA VAL A 438 -6.83 23.92 21.99
C VAL A 438 -7.78 22.97 21.27
N SER A 439 -9.00 23.43 20.95
CA SER A 439 -9.97 22.62 20.19
C SER A 439 -9.57 22.50 18.72
N ILE A 440 -9.60 21.27 18.19
CA ILE A 440 -9.19 20.92 16.83
C ILE A 440 -10.22 19.95 16.23
N THR A 441 -10.53 20.15 14.96
CA THR A 441 -11.42 19.28 14.16
C THR A 441 -10.66 18.65 13.00
N ARG A 442 -10.89 17.36 12.71
CA ARG A 442 -10.31 16.68 11.54
C ARG A 442 -11.30 15.69 10.91
N GLY A 443 -11.33 15.60 9.59
CA GLY A 443 -12.16 14.61 8.89
C GLY A 443 -11.67 13.16 9.05
N SER A 444 -10.55 12.90 9.74
CA SER A 444 -9.94 11.57 9.88
C SER A 444 -9.56 11.31 11.33
N ASN A 445 -9.58 10.03 11.72
CA ASN A 445 -9.06 9.57 13.01
C ASN A 445 -7.53 9.41 13.00
N THR A 446 -6.90 9.41 11.82
CA THR A 446 -5.43 9.47 11.69
C THR A 446 -5.03 10.91 11.40
N ILE A 447 -4.28 11.51 12.33
CA ILE A 447 -3.95 12.93 12.34
C ILE A 447 -2.42 13.08 12.40
N ASN A 448 -1.85 13.69 11.37
CA ASN A 448 -0.40 13.87 11.21
C ASN A 448 0.01 15.32 10.89
N ASP A 449 -0.93 16.25 11.02
CA ASP A 449 -0.78 17.63 10.58
C ASP A 449 -0.90 18.67 11.71
N ILE A 450 -1.01 18.22 12.97
CA ILE A 450 -1.01 19.13 14.14
C ILE A 450 0.42 19.57 14.46
N VAL A 451 1.33 18.60 14.64
CA VAL A 451 2.75 18.85 14.88
C VAL A 451 3.55 18.01 13.88
N ALA A 452 4.47 18.65 13.18
CA ALA A 452 5.31 17.97 12.20
C ALA A 452 6.06 16.79 12.85
N GLY A 453 5.91 15.60 12.28
CA GLY A 453 6.56 14.38 12.76
C GLY A 453 5.85 13.66 13.90
N VAL A 454 4.70 14.15 14.39
CA VAL A 454 3.83 13.42 15.33
C VAL A 454 2.64 12.87 14.56
N ASN A 455 2.38 11.57 14.71
CA ASN A 455 1.20 10.92 14.16
C ASN A 455 0.31 10.43 15.30
N LEU A 456 -0.97 10.74 15.23
CA LEU A 456 -1.99 10.36 16.21
C LEU A 456 -3.05 9.51 15.52
N GLU A 457 -3.49 8.45 16.18
CA GLU A 457 -4.64 7.65 15.79
C GLU A 457 -5.67 7.69 16.92
N LEU A 458 -6.85 8.25 16.64
CA LEU A 458 -7.97 8.31 17.57
C LEU A 458 -8.74 7.00 17.51
N VAL A 459 -8.87 6.33 18.64
CA VAL A 459 -9.51 5.01 18.76
C VAL A 459 -10.90 5.14 19.36
N SER A 460 -11.04 5.94 20.41
CA SER A 460 -12.30 6.18 21.11
C SER A 460 -12.31 7.57 21.75
N THR A 461 -13.46 7.94 22.33
CA THR A 461 -13.56 9.17 23.13
C THR A 461 -12.88 8.98 24.49
N THR A 462 -12.36 10.08 25.03
CA THR A 462 -11.85 10.11 26.41
C THR A 462 -12.98 10.47 27.38
N PRO A 463 -12.97 9.95 28.62
CA PRO A 463 -13.87 10.45 29.66
C PRO A 463 -13.65 11.94 29.91
N GLU A 464 -14.73 12.66 30.23
CA GLU A 464 -14.67 14.09 30.49
C GLU A 464 -13.68 14.41 31.62
N GLY A 465 -12.78 15.38 31.37
CA GLY A 465 -11.75 15.78 32.33
C GLY A 465 -10.61 14.77 32.53
N SER A 466 -10.59 13.67 31.78
CA SER A 466 -9.55 12.62 31.85
C SER A 466 -8.86 12.45 30.48
N PRO A 467 -8.00 13.39 30.07
CA PRO A 467 -7.33 13.31 28.77
C PRO A 467 -6.35 12.14 28.71
N ALA A 468 -6.12 11.62 27.50
CA ALA A 468 -4.99 10.74 27.22
C ALA A 468 -3.69 11.56 27.23
N THR A 469 -2.64 11.03 27.87
CA THR A 469 -1.32 11.69 27.91
C THR A 469 -0.37 10.97 26.99
N VAL A 470 0.10 11.65 25.95
CA VAL A 470 1.15 11.17 25.04
C VAL A 470 2.48 11.75 25.49
N SER A 471 3.34 10.91 26.05
CA SER A 471 4.68 11.29 26.49
C SER A 471 5.71 10.89 25.45
N ILE A 472 6.42 11.88 24.90
CA ILE A 472 7.49 11.70 23.92
C ILE A 472 8.83 11.86 24.64
N THR A 473 9.62 10.78 24.71
CA THR A 473 10.92 10.75 25.39
C THR A 473 12.05 10.36 24.42
N ALA A 474 13.30 10.54 24.84
CA ALA A 474 14.44 9.98 24.13
C ALA A 474 14.36 8.45 24.10
N ASP A 475 14.72 7.84 22.96
CA ASP A 475 14.76 6.38 22.82
C ASP A 475 16.15 5.81 23.11
N ASN A 476 16.51 5.80 24.39
CA ASN A 476 17.80 5.26 24.82
C ASN A 476 17.85 3.72 24.74
N GLU A 477 16.69 3.04 24.68
CA GLU A 477 16.63 1.58 24.63
C GLU A 477 17.17 1.04 23.31
N THR A 478 16.84 1.67 22.18
CA THR A 478 17.37 1.26 20.87
C THR A 478 18.90 1.28 20.84
N ILE A 479 19.52 2.33 21.39
CA ILE A 479 20.99 2.43 21.46
C ILE A 479 21.57 1.29 22.29
N ILE A 480 20.95 0.97 23.43
CA ILE A 480 21.40 -0.09 24.33
C ILE A 480 21.30 -1.47 23.65
N GLU A 481 20.18 -1.75 22.98
CA GLU A 481 19.98 -3.00 22.25
C GLU A 481 20.94 -3.15 21.06
N ASP A 482 21.23 -2.07 20.34
CA ASP A 482 22.24 -2.08 19.27
C ASP A 482 23.64 -2.39 19.81
N ILE A 483 23.99 -1.87 21.00
CA ILE A 483 25.26 -2.18 21.67
C ILE A 483 25.30 -3.64 22.15
N LYS A 484 24.20 -4.19 22.67
CA LYS A 484 24.11 -5.62 23.01
C LYS A 484 24.33 -6.50 21.78
N GLY A 485 23.62 -6.20 20.68
CA GLY A 485 23.78 -6.91 19.42
C GLY A 485 25.21 -6.83 18.89
N PHE A 486 25.86 -5.67 19.02
CA PHE A 486 27.27 -5.51 18.68
C PHE A 486 28.19 -6.42 19.51
N VAL A 487 28.01 -6.45 20.83
CA VAL A 487 28.80 -7.28 21.76
C VAL A 487 28.63 -8.76 21.46
N GLU A 488 27.40 -9.20 21.17
CA GLU A 488 27.10 -10.58 20.77
C GLU A 488 27.85 -10.95 19.48
N LYS A 489 27.73 -10.12 18.43
CA LYS A 489 28.39 -10.39 17.14
C LYS A 489 29.92 -10.36 17.24
N TYR A 490 30.48 -9.51 18.10
CA TYR A 490 31.89 -9.53 18.42
C TYR A 490 32.30 -10.87 19.08
N ASN A 491 31.54 -11.31 20.08
CA ASN A 491 31.82 -12.54 20.82
C ASN A 491 31.59 -13.83 20.01
N GLU A 492 30.80 -13.77 18.94
CA GLU A 492 30.70 -14.84 17.93
C GLU A 492 31.92 -14.85 16.99
N LEU A 493 32.35 -13.67 16.53
CA LEU A 493 33.42 -13.52 15.54
C LEU A 493 34.80 -13.86 16.08
N MET A 494 35.15 -13.39 17.28
CA MET A 494 36.52 -13.50 17.81
C MET A 494 36.98 -14.95 18.02
N PRO A 495 36.18 -15.85 18.63
CA PRO A 495 36.54 -17.26 18.73
C PRO A 495 36.68 -17.92 17.36
N LYS A 496 35.81 -17.56 16.40
CA LYS A 496 35.86 -18.13 15.05
C LYS A 496 37.14 -17.73 14.31
N LEU A 497 37.52 -16.46 14.39
CA LEU A 497 38.80 -16.00 13.85
C LEU A 497 39.99 -16.69 14.52
N ALA A 498 39.94 -16.93 15.83
CA ALA A 498 40.99 -17.66 16.53
C ALA A 498 41.09 -19.11 16.05
N GLU A 499 39.98 -19.83 15.94
CA GLU A 499 39.89 -21.22 15.46
C GLU A 499 40.53 -21.37 14.08
N VAL A 500 40.12 -20.55 13.12
CA VAL A 500 40.53 -20.69 11.72
C VAL A 500 41.94 -20.18 11.45
N THR A 501 42.57 -19.45 12.38
CA THR A 501 43.92 -18.87 12.18
C THR A 501 45.00 -19.43 13.11
N ARG A 502 44.66 -20.15 14.17
CA ARG A 502 45.63 -20.69 15.15
C ARG A 502 46.43 -21.87 14.56
N TYR A 503 47.64 -22.06 15.06
CA TYR A 503 48.38 -23.31 14.94
C TYR A 503 48.39 -24.02 16.30
N ASP A 504 48.00 -25.28 16.32
CA ASP A 504 48.03 -26.12 17.52
C ASP A 504 49.31 -26.97 17.52
N PRO A 505 50.27 -26.71 18.42
CA PRO A 505 51.54 -27.43 18.43
C PRO A 505 51.40 -28.88 18.91
N ASP A 506 50.37 -29.19 19.69
CA ASP A 506 50.18 -30.52 20.30
C ASP A 506 49.57 -31.49 19.29
N THR A 507 48.58 -31.04 18.51
CA THR A 507 47.96 -31.84 17.45
C THR A 507 48.63 -31.64 16.08
N GLN A 508 49.58 -30.70 15.98
CA GLN A 508 50.21 -30.26 14.73
C GLN A 508 49.20 -29.79 13.66
N THR A 509 48.00 -29.38 14.06
CA THR A 509 46.95 -28.93 13.15
C THR A 509 46.91 -27.41 13.07
N ALA A 510 46.98 -26.88 11.86
CA ALA A 510 46.77 -25.47 11.57
C ALA A 510 45.30 -25.23 11.18
N GLY A 511 44.70 -24.15 11.68
CA GLY A 511 43.44 -23.66 11.15
C GLY A 511 43.54 -23.35 9.66
N ILE A 512 42.43 -23.47 8.93
CA ILE A 512 42.40 -23.42 7.46
C ILE A 512 42.95 -22.10 6.87
N PHE A 513 42.96 -21.02 7.67
CA PHE A 513 43.46 -19.69 7.34
C PHE A 513 44.72 -19.28 8.11
N ASN A 514 45.43 -20.19 8.77
CA ASN A 514 46.66 -19.87 9.50
C ASN A 514 47.69 -19.10 8.65
N GLY A 515 47.81 -19.42 7.36
CA GLY A 515 48.70 -18.73 6.40
C GLY A 515 48.16 -17.43 5.81
N VAL A 516 46.90 -17.06 6.05
CA VAL A 516 46.24 -15.93 5.37
C VAL A 516 46.30 -14.66 6.21
N SER A 517 47.24 -13.78 5.87
CA SER A 517 47.59 -12.59 6.66
C SER A 517 46.42 -11.64 6.92
N PHE A 518 45.61 -11.33 5.92
CA PHE A 518 44.51 -10.39 6.09
C PHE A 518 43.38 -10.95 6.98
N ILE A 519 43.12 -12.27 6.98
CA ILE A 519 42.15 -12.89 7.92
C ILE A 519 42.65 -12.72 9.35
N ARG A 520 43.96 -12.88 9.60
CA ARG A 520 44.55 -12.58 10.92
C ARG A 520 44.44 -11.12 11.31
N MET A 521 44.52 -10.20 10.34
CA MET A 521 44.42 -8.75 10.59
C MET A 521 43.01 -8.29 10.99
N ILE A 522 41.95 -9.02 10.63
CA ILE A 522 40.56 -8.66 10.99
C ILE A 522 40.42 -8.41 12.50
N ARG A 523 40.99 -9.30 13.33
CA ARG A 523 40.97 -9.15 14.80
C ARG A 523 41.59 -7.84 15.26
N SER A 524 42.72 -7.44 14.68
CA SER A 524 43.41 -6.19 15.01
C SER A 524 42.59 -4.97 14.58
N SER A 525 42.06 -4.99 13.35
CA SER A 525 41.22 -3.90 12.83
C SER A 525 39.96 -3.70 13.66
N VAL A 526 39.29 -4.79 14.04
CA VAL A 526 38.10 -4.71 14.90
C VAL A 526 38.45 -4.23 16.30
N ASN A 527 39.54 -4.71 16.91
CA ASN A 527 39.95 -4.30 18.26
C ASN A 527 40.50 -2.87 18.33
N LYS A 528 40.87 -2.26 17.21
CA LYS A 528 41.36 -0.87 17.12
C LYS A 528 40.42 0.14 17.78
N ILE A 529 39.12 -0.14 17.79
CA ILE A 529 38.11 0.74 18.39
C ILE A 529 38.31 0.94 19.90
N PHE A 530 38.96 -0.01 20.59
CA PHE A 530 39.22 0.06 22.03
C PHE A 530 40.45 0.89 22.38
N SER A 531 41.34 1.12 21.41
CA SER A 531 42.45 2.07 21.57
C SER A 531 42.07 3.49 21.14
N MET A 532 40.89 3.67 20.52
CA MET A 532 40.35 5.00 20.25
C MET A 532 39.98 5.67 21.56
N SER A 533 40.51 6.88 21.74
CA SER A 533 40.11 7.77 22.81
C SER A 533 39.92 9.19 22.30
N SER A 534 39.02 9.93 22.93
CA SER A 534 38.82 11.36 22.68
C SER A 534 38.87 12.15 23.99
N GLY A 535 39.28 13.42 23.91
CA GLY A 535 39.50 14.29 25.08
C GLY A 535 40.98 14.58 25.35
N SER A 536 41.25 15.51 26.26
CA SER A 536 42.60 15.86 26.73
C SER A 536 42.58 16.05 28.25
N GLY A 537 43.70 15.72 28.93
CA GLY A 537 43.79 15.83 30.39
C GLY A 537 43.14 14.65 31.13
N LEU A 538 42.36 14.93 32.18
CA LEU A 538 41.78 13.93 33.10
C LEU A 538 40.51 13.23 32.59
N GLU A 539 39.94 13.65 31.45
CA GLU A 539 38.74 13.05 30.85
C GLU A 539 39.04 12.37 29.51
N ILE A 540 39.69 11.21 29.58
CA ILE A 540 39.85 10.33 28.41
C ILE A 540 38.53 9.57 28.20
N GLN A 541 37.83 9.84 27.11
CA GLN A 541 36.66 9.07 26.69
C GLN A 541 37.13 7.83 25.94
N SER A 542 36.81 6.65 26.45
CA SER A 542 37.03 5.36 25.80
C SER A 542 35.76 4.52 25.90
N LEU A 543 35.69 3.41 25.17
CA LEU A 543 34.54 2.48 25.25
C LEU A 543 34.27 2.01 26.69
N ILE A 544 35.30 1.94 27.54
CA ILE A 544 35.18 1.58 28.97
C ILE A 544 34.31 2.58 29.74
N LYS A 545 34.39 3.88 29.42
CA LYS A 545 33.54 4.94 30.01
C LYS A 545 32.06 4.66 29.77
N TYR A 546 31.73 4.08 28.62
CA TYR A 546 30.38 3.74 28.20
C TYR A 546 30.02 2.27 28.48
N GLY A 547 30.81 1.58 29.31
CA GLY A 547 30.51 0.23 29.78
C GLY A 547 30.99 -0.91 28.90
N LEU A 548 31.74 -0.64 27.83
CA LEU A 548 32.27 -1.66 26.93
C LEU A 548 33.73 -1.97 27.26
N SER A 549 34.04 -3.23 27.58
CA SER A 549 35.41 -3.67 27.88
C SER A 549 35.72 -5.03 27.25
N ILE A 550 37.01 -5.30 27.06
CA ILE A 550 37.52 -6.58 26.55
C ILE A 550 38.50 -7.17 27.57
N ASP A 551 38.41 -8.48 27.80
CA ASP A 551 39.37 -9.22 28.62
C ASP A 551 40.58 -9.74 27.83
N ASP A 552 41.55 -10.35 28.53
CA ASP A 552 42.76 -10.92 27.93
C ASP A 552 42.48 -12.03 26.91
N ASN A 553 41.30 -12.67 26.98
CA ASN A 553 40.84 -13.69 26.04
C ASN A 553 40.12 -13.10 24.82
N SER A 554 40.10 -11.76 24.68
CA SER A 554 39.33 -11.06 23.63
C SER A 554 37.83 -11.36 23.68
N LYS A 555 37.29 -11.50 24.89
CA LYS A 555 35.84 -11.53 25.13
C LYS A 555 35.37 -10.13 25.53
N MET A 556 34.36 -9.62 24.83
CA MET A 556 33.75 -8.34 25.15
C MET A 556 32.66 -8.50 26.20
N SER A 557 32.62 -7.57 27.14
CA SER A 557 31.57 -7.42 28.15
C SER A 557 30.91 -6.04 28.06
N PHE A 558 29.65 -5.98 28.48
CA PHE A 558 28.84 -4.76 28.45
C PHE A 558 28.18 -4.51 29.81
N ASP A 559 28.53 -3.37 30.40
CA ASP A 559 27.89 -2.81 31.59
C ASP A 559 26.82 -1.80 31.15
N GLU A 560 25.59 -2.31 31.01
CA GLU A 560 24.43 -1.52 30.58
C GLU A 560 24.16 -0.32 31.50
N SER A 561 24.43 -0.45 32.80
CA SER A 561 24.18 0.60 33.78
C SER A 561 25.04 1.85 33.53
N LYS A 562 26.28 1.66 33.08
CA LYS A 562 27.18 2.77 32.70
C LYS A 562 26.70 3.49 31.46
N LEU A 563 26.27 2.76 30.42
CA LEU A 563 25.76 3.40 29.21
C LEU A 563 24.46 4.17 29.49
N ARG A 564 23.53 3.58 30.26
CA ARG A 564 22.30 4.25 30.71
C ARG A 564 22.60 5.55 31.45
N SER A 565 23.57 5.51 32.36
CA SER A 565 24.00 6.68 33.12
C SER A 565 24.60 7.75 32.21
N ALA A 566 25.45 7.36 31.25
CA ALA A 566 26.05 8.29 30.29
C ALA A 566 25.01 8.94 29.37
N LEU A 567 24.07 8.16 28.83
CA LEU A 567 22.97 8.66 27.98
C LEU A 567 22.03 9.60 28.74
N SER A 568 21.81 9.37 30.03
CA SER A 568 20.97 10.23 30.87
C SER A 568 21.68 11.53 31.26
N ALA A 569 22.99 11.47 31.52
CA ALA A 569 23.76 12.63 31.97
C ALA A 569 24.15 13.57 30.82
N ASN A 570 24.63 13.02 29.69
CA ASN A 570 25.05 13.81 28.53
C ASN A 570 24.94 12.98 27.24
N PRO A 571 23.73 12.93 26.62
CA PRO A 571 23.51 12.16 25.39
C PRO A 571 24.32 12.70 24.21
N ASP A 572 24.58 14.00 24.16
CA ASP A 572 25.41 14.62 23.13
C ASP A 572 26.84 14.09 23.18
N ALA A 573 27.43 13.93 24.38
CA ALA A 573 28.77 13.36 24.53
C ALA A 573 28.83 11.87 24.13
N VAL A 574 27.77 11.09 24.36
CA VAL A 574 27.69 9.71 23.88
C VAL A 574 27.67 9.69 22.35
N ARG A 575 26.82 10.51 21.74
CA ARG A 575 26.72 10.66 20.29
C ARG A 575 28.07 11.08 19.70
N GLU A 576 28.67 12.15 20.18
CA GLU A 576 29.96 12.65 19.69
C GLU A 576 31.06 11.60 19.75
N PHE A 577 31.06 10.76 20.79
CA PHE A 577 32.01 9.66 20.90
C PHE A 577 31.71 8.52 19.91
N PHE A 578 30.45 8.15 19.72
CA PHE A 578 30.07 7.00 18.88
C PHE A 578 30.05 7.32 17.38
N ILE A 579 29.52 8.47 16.96
CA ILE A 579 29.42 8.86 15.53
C ILE A 579 30.49 9.87 15.10
N GLY A 580 30.96 10.70 16.04
CA GLY A 580 31.92 11.77 15.81
C GLY A 580 31.33 13.16 15.92
N MET A 581 32.18 14.15 15.67
CA MET A 581 31.84 15.57 15.73
C MET A 581 32.60 16.36 14.67
N ASP A 582 32.04 17.47 14.24
CA ASP A 582 32.74 18.44 13.42
C ASP A 582 33.57 19.36 14.34
N LYS A 583 34.85 19.54 14.01
CA LYS A 583 35.76 20.43 14.74
C LYS A 583 36.32 21.47 13.80
N THR A 584 36.31 22.72 14.22
CA THR A 584 37.04 23.77 13.52
C THR A 584 38.50 23.78 14.01
N VAL A 585 39.42 23.36 13.14
CA VAL A 585 40.87 23.41 13.41
C VAL A 585 41.48 24.44 12.48
N LEU A 586 42.08 25.49 13.03
CA LEU A 586 42.72 26.58 12.27
C LEU A 586 41.77 27.21 11.22
N GLY A 587 40.49 27.40 11.56
CA GLY A 587 39.48 27.99 10.68
C GLY A 587 38.94 27.06 9.59
N LYS A 588 39.33 25.77 9.57
CA LYS A 588 38.76 24.74 8.68
C LYS A 588 37.93 23.74 9.47
N GLU A 589 36.71 23.48 9.01
CA GLU A 589 35.89 22.40 9.52
C GLU A 589 36.50 21.06 9.13
N THR A 590 36.83 20.25 10.13
CA THR A 590 37.38 18.90 9.99
C THR A 590 36.48 17.95 10.77
N ARG A 591 35.92 16.96 10.09
CA ARG A 591 35.07 15.93 10.71
C ARG A 591 35.92 14.86 11.39
N VAL A 592 35.79 14.74 12.70
CA VAL A 592 36.43 13.65 13.47
C VAL A 592 35.47 12.49 13.58
N GLY A 593 35.96 11.26 13.35
CA GLY A 593 35.13 10.05 13.41
C GLY A 593 34.97 9.50 14.80
N GLY A 594 33.71 9.25 15.16
CA GLY A 594 33.40 8.46 16.34
C GLY A 594 33.71 6.99 16.10
N VAL A 595 33.70 6.25 17.20
CA VAL A 595 34.18 4.87 17.25
C VAL A 595 33.43 3.95 16.29
N PHE A 596 32.10 4.02 16.27
CA PHE A 596 31.27 3.15 15.41
C PHE A 596 31.29 3.60 13.95
N ARG A 597 31.49 4.89 13.67
CA ARG A 597 31.69 5.35 12.29
C ARG A 597 32.98 4.79 11.69
N VAL A 598 34.10 4.93 12.40
CA VAL A 598 35.40 4.39 11.95
C VAL A 598 35.32 2.87 11.78
N LEU A 599 34.69 2.18 12.73
CA LEU A 599 34.49 0.74 12.64
C LEU A 599 33.65 0.35 11.43
N ASN A 600 32.54 1.05 11.18
CA ASN A 600 31.67 0.77 10.06
C ASN A 600 32.40 0.98 8.72
N GLU A 601 33.22 2.02 8.60
CA GLU A 601 34.09 2.25 7.43
C GLU A 601 35.12 1.11 7.23
N ASP A 602 35.77 0.67 8.31
CA ASP A 602 36.72 -0.44 8.28
C ASP A 602 36.01 -1.75 7.87
N LEU A 603 34.84 -2.05 8.43
CA LEU A 603 34.04 -3.21 8.07
C LEU A 603 33.51 -3.13 6.63
N ASP A 604 33.07 -1.96 6.17
CA ASP A 604 32.64 -1.73 4.78
C ASP A 604 33.76 -2.09 3.81
N SER A 605 35.01 -1.68 4.09
CA SER A 605 36.17 -2.03 3.26
C SER A 605 36.45 -3.54 3.17
N MET A 606 36.03 -4.31 4.19
CA MET A 606 36.25 -5.76 4.25
C MET A 606 35.15 -6.54 3.55
N VAL A 607 33.89 -6.13 3.69
CA VAL A 607 32.73 -6.94 3.26
C VAL A 607 31.79 -6.29 2.25
N LYS A 608 31.77 -4.95 2.11
CA LYS A 608 30.76 -4.26 1.29
C LYS A 608 31.27 -3.94 -0.11
N GLY A 609 30.49 -4.35 -1.12
CA GLY A 609 30.81 -4.14 -2.52
C GLY A 609 31.73 -5.20 -3.11
N SER A 610 31.83 -5.21 -4.45
CA SER A 610 32.58 -6.23 -5.22
C SER A 610 34.09 -6.16 -5.04
N ASN A 611 34.62 -4.99 -4.66
CA ASN A 611 36.05 -4.73 -4.47
C ASN A 611 36.49 -4.86 -3.00
N SER A 612 35.60 -5.28 -2.11
CA SER A 612 35.96 -5.49 -0.71
C SER A 612 36.96 -6.63 -0.55
N THR A 613 37.83 -6.54 0.45
CA THR A 613 38.96 -7.46 0.60
C THR A 613 38.52 -8.92 0.67
N LEU A 614 37.45 -9.23 1.42
CA LEU A 614 36.97 -10.60 1.56
C LEU A 614 36.23 -11.09 0.32
N LYS A 615 35.55 -10.19 -0.42
CA LYS A 615 34.90 -10.55 -1.68
C LYS A 615 35.91 -10.87 -2.77
N LEU A 616 37.01 -10.12 -2.86
CA LEU A 616 38.11 -10.41 -3.78
C LEU A 616 38.77 -11.76 -3.47
N TYR A 617 38.90 -12.09 -2.18
CA TYR A 617 39.43 -13.39 -1.78
C TYR A 617 38.46 -14.53 -2.09
N GLU A 618 37.17 -14.37 -1.82
CA GLU A 618 36.12 -15.32 -2.19
C GLU A 618 36.15 -15.62 -3.70
N GLN A 619 36.22 -14.58 -4.53
CA GLN A 619 36.36 -14.72 -5.98
C GLN A 619 37.64 -15.46 -6.38
N SER A 620 38.75 -15.24 -5.66
CA SER A 620 40.00 -15.97 -5.90
C SER A 620 39.82 -17.46 -5.61
N LEU A 621 39.19 -17.82 -4.50
CA LEU A 621 38.89 -19.21 -4.16
C LEU A 621 37.98 -19.87 -5.20
N THR A 622 36.96 -19.15 -5.69
CA THR A 622 36.09 -19.64 -6.77
C THR A 622 36.87 -19.89 -8.06
N ARG A 623 37.79 -18.99 -8.43
CA ARG A 623 38.66 -19.20 -9.61
C ARG A 623 39.60 -20.40 -9.42
N ASP A 624 40.16 -20.54 -8.22
CA ASP A 624 41.04 -21.66 -7.88
C ASP A 624 40.29 -23.00 -7.92
N ASP A 625 39.04 -23.07 -7.45
CA ASP A 625 38.20 -24.29 -7.52
C ASP A 625 37.94 -24.68 -8.98
N LYS A 626 37.57 -23.73 -9.84
CA LYS A 626 37.41 -23.98 -11.28
C LYS A 626 38.67 -24.54 -11.91
N ARG A 627 39.82 -23.91 -11.65
CA ARG A 627 41.13 -24.37 -12.14
C ARG A 627 41.44 -25.78 -11.66
N LEU A 628 41.24 -26.07 -10.38
CA LEU A 628 41.50 -27.40 -9.82
C LEU A 628 40.59 -28.48 -10.41
N ARG A 629 39.31 -28.18 -10.65
CA ARG A 629 38.38 -29.10 -11.33
C ARG A 629 38.81 -29.40 -12.77
N GLU A 630 39.25 -28.38 -13.50
CA GLU A 630 39.79 -28.53 -14.85
C GLU A 630 41.10 -29.34 -14.85
N ASP A 631 42.01 -29.06 -13.92
CA ASP A 631 43.27 -29.80 -13.75
C ASP A 631 43.01 -31.27 -13.41
N ARG A 632 42.05 -31.54 -12.52
CA ARG A 632 41.61 -32.90 -12.19
C ARG A 632 41.08 -33.61 -13.42
N LYS A 633 40.18 -32.97 -14.18
CA LYS A 633 39.60 -33.53 -15.41
C LYS A 633 40.69 -33.88 -16.43
N ARG A 634 41.57 -32.93 -16.74
CA ARG A 634 42.69 -33.13 -17.70
C ARG A 634 43.63 -34.26 -17.26
N THR A 635 43.93 -34.32 -15.97
CA THR A 635 44.81 -35.35 -15.41
C THR A 635 44.16 -36.74 -15.52
N MET A 636 42.86 -36.83 -15.23
CA MET A 636 42.08 -38.05 -15.37
C MET A 636 41.96 -38.51 -16.84
N GLU A 637 41.70 -37.59 -17.76
CA GLU A 637 41.65 -37.88 -19.21
C GLU A 637 42.98 -38.42 -19.73
N ARG A 638 44.11 -37.78 -19.35
CA ARG A 638 45.45 -38.24 -19.72
C ARG A 638 45.74 -39.62 -19.15
N LEU A 639 45.31 -39.87 -17.91
CA LEU A 639 45.52 -41.14 -17.25
C LEU A 639 44.71 -42.25 -17.94
N ASN A 640 43.42 -42.01 -18.19
CA ASN A 640 42.55 -42.94 -18.92
C ASN A 640 43.12 -43.22 -20.31
N ALA A 641 43.45 -42.20 -21.10
CA ALA A 641 44.03 -42.40 -22.44
C ALA A 641 45.31 -43.25 -22.43
N ARG A 642 46.18 -43.07 -21.42
CA ARG A 642 47.38 -43.90 -21.24
C ARG A 642 47.01 -45.37 -20.99
N TYR A 643 46.04 -45.63 -20.12
CA TYR A 643 45.63 -46.99 -19.77
C TYR A 643 44.74 -47.65 -20.83
N ASP A 644 43.93 -46.89 -21.57
CA ASP A 644 43.16 -47.36 -22.72
C ASP A 644 44.11 -47.78 -23.85
N SER A 645 45.12 -46.97 -24.17
CA SER A 645 46.16 -47.36 -25.14
C SER A 645 46.94 -48.59 -24.67
N MET A 646 47.19 -48.71 -23.36
CA MET A 646 47.85 -49.91 -22.81
C MET A 646 46.96 -51.15 -22.92
N ALA A 647 45.66 -51.02 -22.71
CA ALA A 647 44.69 -52.10 -22.87
C ALA A 647 44.53 -52.52 -24.33
N GLU A 648 44.46 -51.57 -25.27
CA GLU A 648 44.44 -51.85 -26.72
C GLU A 648 45.69 -52.61 -27.17
N ARG A 649 46.88 -52.18 -26.72
CA ARG A 649 48.14 -52.88 -26.99
C ARG A 649 48.13 -54.28 -26.40
N PHE A 650 47.62 -54.44 -25.17
CA PHE A 650 47.51 -55.74 -24.52
C PHE A 650 46.58 -56.68 -25.30
N ALA A 651 45.40 -56.22 -25.71
CA ALA A 651 44.45 -56.99 -26.51
C ALA A 651 45.03 -57.35 -27.91
N ALA A 652 45.76 -56.44 -28.55
CA ALA A 652 46.43 -56.70 -29.81
C ALA A 652 47.53 -57.78 -29.66
N TYR A 653 48.30 -57.74 -28.57
CA TYR A 653 49.28 -58.78 -28.25
C TYR A 653 48.62 -60.13 -27.95
N ASP A 654 47.53 -60.15 -27.19
CA ASP A 654 46.78 -61.37 -26.90
C ASP A 654 46.25 -62.02 -28.19
N SER A 655 45.73 -61.20 -29.13
CA SER A 655 45.32 -61.66 -30.46
C SER A 655 46.49 -62.22 -31.29
N GLN A 656 47.67 -61.61 -31.22
CA GLN A 656 48.87 -62.14 -31.89
C GLN A 656 49.32 -63.46 -31.27
N ILE A 657 49.32 -63.58 -29.94
CA ILE A 657 49.65 -64.82 -29.23
C ILE A 657 48.67 -65.92 -29.63
N ALA A 658 47.36 -65.63 -29.67
CA ALA A 658 46.35 -66.59 -30.12
C ALA A 658 46.57 -67.03 -31.59
N LYS A 659 46.95 -66.11 -32.49
CA LYS A 659 47.34 -66.46 -33.87
C LYS A 659 48.58 -67.34 -33.91
N THR A 660 49.64 -66.98 -33.17
CA THR A 660 50.87 -67.76 -33.08
C THR A 660 50.62 -69.14 -32.49
N ASP A 661 49.79 -69.26 -31.46
CA ASP A 661 49.40 -70.55 -30.85
C ASP A 661 48.60 -71.41 -31.84
N ASN A 662 47.68 -70.82 -32.61
CA ASN A 662 46.96 -71.51 -33.69
C ASN A 662 47.89 -71.93 -34.84
N SER A 663 48.84 -71.09 -35.23
CA SER A 663 49.88 -71.44 -36.22
C SER A 663 50.78 -72.56 -35.68
N PHE A 664 51.16 -72.51 -34.41
CA PHE A 664 51.96 -73.54 -33.77
C PHE A 664 51.21 -74.87 -33.70
N LYS A 665 49.93 -74.87 -33.29
CA LYS A 665 49.04 -76.04 -33.34
C LYS A 665 48.88 -76.58 -34.76
N SER A 666 48.74 -75.72 -35.76
CA SER A 666 48.69 -76.12 -37.18
C SER A 666 49.99 -76.79 -37.63
N VAL A 667 51.15 -76.21 -37.31
CA VAL A 667 52.47 -76.81 -37.58
C VAL A 667 52.62 -78.13 -36.83
N GLN A 668 52.17 -78.21 -35.58
CA GLN A 668 52.20 -79.43 -34.80
C GLN A 668 51.29 -80.52 -35.40
N MET A 669 50.11 -80.15 -35.90
CA MET A 669 49.23 -81.06 -36.67
C MET A 669 49.89 -81.50 -37.99
N MET A 670 50.57 -80.62 -38.72
CA MET A 670 51.34 -80.98 -39.92
C MET A 670 52.50 -81.92 -39.60
N ILE A 671 53.26 -81.66 -38.53
CA ILE A 671 54.32 -82.56 -38.04
C ILE A 671 53.70 -83.92 -37.71
N ASN A 672 52.60 -83.95 -36.96
CA ASN A 672 51.92 -85.18 -36.58
C ASN A 672 51.34 -85.95 -37.78
N GLN A 673 50.90 -85.26 -38.84
CA GLN A 673 50.47 -85.88 -40.10
C GLN A 673 51.67 -86.40 -40.91
N ALA A 674 52.76 -85.65 -40.99
CA ALA A 674 53.98 -86.06 -41.67
C ALA A 674 54.65 -87.27 -40.99
N THR A 675 54.53 -87.40 -39.67
CA THR A 675 55.02 -88.57 -38.92
C THR A 675 54.09 -89.77 -38.98
N LYS A 676 52.84 -89.62 -39.45
CA LYS A 676 51.88 -90.73 -39.66
C LYS A 676 51.87 -91.27 -41.10
N GLY A 677 52.55 -90.61 -42.03
CA GLY A 677 52.68 -91.01 -43.44
C GLY A 677 53.97 -91.78 -43.78
N LYS A 678 54.66 -92.35 -42.80
CA LYS A 678 55.80 -93.26 -42.99
C LYS A 678 55.57 -94.58 -42.25
#